data_AF-A0A956QGR8-F1
#
_entry.id   AF-A0A956QGR8-F1
#
_cell.length_a   1.000
_cell.length_b   1.000
_cell.length_c   1.000
_cell.angle_alpha   90.00
_cell.angle_beta   90.00
_cell.angle_gamma   90.00
#
_symmetry.space_group_name_H-M   'P 1'
#
loop_
_entity.id
_entity.type
_entity.pdbx_description
1 polymer ?
#
loop_
_entity_poly.entity_id
_entity_poly.type
_entity_poly.pdbx_seq_one_letter_code
_entity_poly.pdbx_strand_id
1 'polypeptide(L)'
;SPDVKGWEDQLKRAQDAMKAGDFDTAKSLASSLVNSISSHQQAMANFRQADALSGQVKAEVEQLQSALEKVPDNSHGQSARSHFEAAQAALEQHEARINGKTGDALAPLQTARSEAAAGLKDVEQAHSQEATTKRVIIGVSSAVAIGTIALGIFANAKARARKKEAQQALRDATSDIQARTQALIELMDQADYQSIAQYSGKTEKMAKDLIENVTDALTLVGGAEKFLSEAEQLIQPNSPKNLFTTGNYDQAIELLTDPEKRLPFNFEDSSRTVMEKGSKAESWREELLRKGASREFKKSLYEVLLAMAEKRDTAADLLHEIVEKNSEITQFLDNLEKSGQEVDKKSEELAKKAGDDTRFTAPSVRDNLLAGVLSDAEQGGLIAKGRQVKDQDPVRAWEDFARPAERMIGDADKVVTAGQQLRESLVPVMDQAEQTLVPAGLKTDWATRRQDALSERLDDAADTAVRVPLSDQLEKISGEAAALGTQVTQVIGLDKERREVAPGQIEGAEKDVSEARTELHGKLQALGVFQDGTPDQVLREQGRDPSERIKSAHQHHDGVAQSLNQGDVEGARGHLDSVRNLSQEAHGLVADSRAALEAYPTTLDERQKRTVSIDDSIEATYEPVLDRIQATYAPVVLELVAPDVNSGKTITDDIPNANELLGTAREQTETAVEHFDRAQLLTARDDLQTVDGTLRSAQSELDSVSGAEQLLAKKQTGNEQELKALGGRLDQTRSHLEANFVRDPAKKLLAPAEAELKKAGGAVAAKPLNPYASAEALSQAEQARQAVESAIASDKSAFDSANSAIDRAGSAIASARSEISSAEGQSWSWSNPQGRASESVTRSDLSSAYSSLSAAEQALQAARGQMGSKAYEQAESQAESAISKASSAKSAAGSAVSSARSRFDSQKSRLERLQREEEERIRREEERRRAEQRRREEERRRAEEARRAAERRREEQRRAEQRRAEERRRSSSGSRGGSSGGGRHSGSRGGGW
;
A
#
# COMPACT_ATOMS: atom_id res chain seq x y z
N SER A 1 -14.36 -1.62 16.33
CA SER A 1 -14.90 -0.33 16.79
C SER A 1 -13.86 0.36 17.66
N PRO A 2 -13.83 1.70 17.72
CA PRO A 2 -12.96 2.43 18.64
C PRO A 2 -13.34 2.18 20.10
N ASP A 3 -12.35 2.21 21.00
CA ASP A 3 -12.57 2.21 22.46
C ASP A 3 -12.84 3.65 22.93
N VAL A 4 -13.99 4.19 22.51
CA VAL A 4 -14.39 5.58 22.81
C VAL A 4 -14.43 5.82 24.32
N LYS A 5 -14.91 4.83 25.08
CA LYS A 5 -15.01 4.92 26.54
C LYS A 5 -13.63 4.93 27.21
N GLY A 6 -12.70 4.08 26.77
CA GLY A 6 -11.31 4.12 27.25
C GLY A 6 -10.60 5.44 26.91
N TRP A 7 -10.92 6.03 25.75
CA TRP A 7 -10.43 7.35 25.35
C TRP A 7 -11.02 8.49 26.21
N GLU A 8 -12.33 8.46 26.49
CA GLU A 8 -13.01 9.39 27.40
C GLU A 8 -12.45 9.29 28.82
N ASP A 9 -12.24 8.08 29.33
CA ASP A 9 -11.64 7.83 30.66
C ASP A 9 -10.19 8.32 30.73
N GLN A 10 -9.38 8.14 29.68
CA GLN A 10 -8.02 8.69 29.61
C GLN A 10 -8.00 10.21 29.53
N LEU A 11 -8.88 10.82 28.72
CA LEU A 11 -9.01 12.27 28.61
C LEU A 11 -9.43 12.89 29.95
N LYS A 12 -10.42 12.30 30.61
CA LYS A 12 -10.90 12.74 31.93
C LYS A 12 -9.77 12.68 32.97
N ARG A 13 -9.02 11.57 33.03
CA ARG A 13 -7.85 11.47 33.92
C ARG A 13 -6.76 12.49 33.60
N ALA A 14 -6.54 12.84 32.34
CA ALA A 14 -5.59 13.88 31.95
C ALA A 14 -6.07 15.28 32.40
N GLN A 15 -7.37 15.56 32.30
CA GLN A 15 -8.00 16.79 32.80
C GLN A 15 -7.94 16.87 34.34
N ASP A 16 -8.21 15.77 35.04
CA ASP A 16 -8.16 15.72 36.49
C ASP A 16 -6.72 15.86 37.01
N ALA A 17 -5.73 15.29 36.32
CA ALA A 17 -4.30 15.52 36.60
C ALA A 17 -3.88 16.98 36.37
N MET A 18 -4.36 17.65 35.31
CA MET A 18 -4.15 19.09 35.13
C MET A 18 -4.75 19.92 36.28
N LYS A 19 -5.98 19.63 36.69
CA LYS A 19 -6.63 20.32 37.83
C LYS A 19 -5.89 20.13 39.15
N ALA A 20 -5.21 18.99 39.31
CA ALA A 20 -4.36 18.69 40.46
C ALA A 20 -2.93 19.29 40.37
N GLY A 21 -2.56 19.95 39.26
CA GLY A 21 -1.21 20.48 39.03
C GLY A 21 -0.16 19.44 38.61
N ASP A 22 -0.55 18.19 38.35
CA ASP A 22 0.34 17.14 37.86
C ASP A 22 0.42 17.15 36.33
N PHE A 23 1.20 18.11 35.82
CA PHE A 23 1.36 18.34 34.40
C PHE A 23 2.09 17.20 33.66
N ASP A 24 2.98 16.46 34.33
CA ASP A 24 3.68 15.33 33.72
C ASP A 24 2.77 14.12 33.53
N THR A 25 1.93 13.79 34.53
CA THR A 25 0.89 12.76 34.37
C THR A 25 -0.14 13.17 33.33
N ALA A 26 -0.60 14.42 33.33
CA ALA A 26 -1.52 14.92 32.32
C ALA A 26 -0.95 14.81 30.88
N LYS A 27 0.31 15.21 30.68
CA LYS A 27 1.03 15.12 29.41
C LYS A 27 1.24 13.68 28.95
N SER A 28 1.56 12.78 29.88
CA SER A 28 1.70 11.34 29.63
C SER A 28 0.39 10.71 29.17
N LEU A 29 -0.71 10.99 29.87
CA LEU A 29 -2.04 10.50 29.54
C LEU A 29 -2.54 11.05 28.18
N ALA A 30 -2.35 12.35 27.93
CA ALA A 30 -2.68 12.97 26.65
C ALA A 30 -1.87 12.37 25.48
N SER A 31 -0.58 12.13 25.68
CA SER A 31 0.28 11.49 24.66
C SER A 31 -0.13 10.04 24.38
N SER A 32 -0.49 9.29 25.43
CA SER A 32 -1.01 7.92 25.32
C SER A 32 -2.34 7.88 24.53
N LEU A 33 -3.24 8.81 24.82
CA LEU A 33 -4.52 8.98 24.12
C LEU A 33 -4.32 9.29 22.64
N VAL A 34 -3.46 10.27 22.30
CA VAL A 34 -3.13 10.63 20.91
C VAL A 34 -2.55 9.44 20.15
N ASN A 35 -1.66 8.65 20.77
CA ASN A 35 -1.11 7.44 20.15
C ASN A 35 -2.19 6.36 19.91
N SER A 36 -3.11 6.18 20.85
CA SER A 36 -4.24 5.24 20.74
C SER A 36 -5.20 5.62 19.61
N ILE A 37 -5.56 6.90 19.51
CA ILE A 37 -6.40 7.44 18.43
C ILE A 37 -5.69 7.31 17.08
N SER A 38 -4.40 7.68 17.00
CA SER A 38 -3.61 7.60 15.76
C SER A 38 -3.48 6.16 15.24
N SER A 39 -3.24 5.21 16.14
CA SER A 39 -3.22 3.77 15.84
C SER A 39 -4.57 3.30 15.27
N HIS A 40 -5.70 3.74 15.86
CA HIS A 40 -7.02 3.41 15.34
C HIS A 40 -7.32 4.04 13.98
N GLN A 41 -6.90 5.29 13.75
CA GLN A 41 -7.02 5.96 12.45
C GLN A 41 -6.21 5.24 11.37
N GLN A 42 -5.00 4.78 11.69
CA GLN A 42 -4.16 4.00 10.78
C GLN A 42 -4.79 2.63 10.49
N ALA A 43 -5.36 1.94 11.49
CA ALA A 43 -6.11 0.70 11.28
C ALA A 43 -7.34 0.92 10.38
N MET A 44 -8.07 2.03 10.54
CA MET A 44 -9.18 2.39 9.65
C MET A 44 -8.72 2.72 8.22
N ALA A 45 -7.58 3.39 8.04
CA ALA A 45 -7.01 3.66 6.73
C ALA A 45 -6.62 2.34 6.03
N ASN A 46 -5.95 1.44 6.74
CA ASN A 46 -5.59 0.11 6.25
C ASN A 46 -6.84 -0.73 5.90
N PHE A 47 -7.92 -0.64 6.70
CA PHE A 47 -9.17 -1.35 6.44
C PHE A 47 -9.87 -0.84 5.17
N ARG A 48 -9.98 0.48 5.00
CA ARG A 48 -10.53 1.10 3.76
C ARG A 48 -9.69 0.77 2.53
N GLN A 49 -8.37 0.72 2.68
CA GLN A 49 -7.46 0.32 1.59
C GLN A 49 -7.57 -1.17 1.26
N ALA A 50 -7.78 -2.03 2.26
CA ALA A 50 -8.00 -3.46 2.08
C ALA A 50 -9.31 -3.73 1.32
N ASP A 51 -10.40 -3.05 1.66
CA ASP A 51 -11.69 -3.17 0.96
C ASP A 51 -11.58 -2.82 -0.54
N ALA A 52 -10.94 -1.69 -0.85
CA ALA A 52 -10.66 -1.27 -2.24
C ALA A 52 -9.72 -2.22 -3.00
N LEU A 53 -8.76 -2.86 -2.32
CA LEU A 53 -7.86 -3.85 -2.92
C LEU A 53 -8.52 -5.23 -3.08
N SER A 54 -9.50 -5.59 -2.24
CA SER A 54 -10.13 -6.90 -2.21
C SER A 54 -10.73 -7.28 -3.57
N GLY A 55 -11.48 -6.37 -4.20
CA GLY A 55 -12.04 -6.57 -5.54
C GLY A 55 -10.96 -6.78 -6.63
N GLN A 56 -9.84 -6.06 -6.56
CA GLN A 56 -8.73 -6.24 -7.50
C GLN A 56 -8.03 -7.59 -7.31
N VAL A 57 -7.74 -7.99 -6.07
CA VAL A 57 -7.03 -9.25 -5.80
C VAL A 57 -7.91 -10.46 -6.10
N LYS A 58 -9.22 -10.39 -5.85
CA LYS A 58 -10.17 -11.44 -6.29
C LYS A 58 -10.16 -11.62 -7.80
N ALA A 59 -10.22 -10.52 -8.58
CA ALA A 59 -10.12 -10.58 -10.03
C ALA A 59 -8.76 -11.14 -10.52
N GLU A 60 -7.64 -10.81 -9.86
CA GLU A 60 -6.32 -11.36 -10.18
C GLU A 60 -6.23 -12.89 -9.87
N VAL A 61 -6.93 -13.37 -8.83
CA VAL A 61 -7.04 -14.81 -8.49
C VAL A 61 -7.99 -15.57 -9.43
N GLU A 62 -9.13 -14.99 -9.79
CA GLU A 62 -10.07 -15.54 -10.79
C GLU A 62 -9.39 -15.63 -12.17
N GLN A 63 -8.58 -14.63 -12.55
CA GLN A 63 -7.79 -14.67 -13.77
C GLN A 63 -6.79 -15.83 -13.76
N LEU A 64 -6.13 -16.10 -12.63
CA LEU A 64 -5.26 -17.28 -12.48
C LEU A 64 -6.05 -18.58 -12.59
N GLN A 65 -7.24 -18.66 -12.00
CA GLN A 65 -8.13 -19.83 -12.09
C GLN A 65 -8.49 -20.15 -13.55
N SER A 66 -8.99 -19.18 -14.30
CA SER A 66 -9.34 -19.36 -15.72
C SER A 66 -8.13 -19.66 -16.61
N ALA A 67 -6.94 -19.19 -16.22
CA ALA A 67 -5.71 -19.50 -16.94
C ALA A 67 -5.29 -20.97 -16.70
N LEU A 68 -5.42 -21.47 -15.46
CA LEU A 68 -5.07 -22.84 -15.07
C LEU A 68 -5.90 -23.93 -15.78
N GLU A 69 -7.13 -23.65 -16.21
CA GLU A 69 -7.97 -24.58 -16.98
C GLU A 69 -7.30 -25.10 -18.26
N LYS A 70 -6.37 -24.32 -18.83
CA LYS A 70 -5.73 -24.60 -20.13
C LYS A 70 -4.25 -24.95 -19.98
N VAL A 71 -3.73 -24.99 -18.76
CA VAL A 71 -2.29 -25.14 -18.49
C VAL A 71 -1.86 -26.60 -18.56
N PRO A 72 -0.81 -26.93 -19.35
CA PRO A 72 -0.30 -28.29 -19.44
C PRO A 72 0.30 -28.76 -18.10
N ASP A 73 0.13 -30.06 -17.80
CA ASP A 73 0.61 -30.67 -16.55
C ASP A 73 2.14 -30.91 -16.57
N ASN A 74 2.87 -29.81 -16.47
CA ASN A 74 4.34 -29.77 -16.31
C ASN A 74 4.73 -29.11 -14.98
N SER A 75 6.03 -29.02 -14.68
CA SER A 75 6.51 -28.49 -13.39
C SER A 75 6.05 -27.05 -13.11
N HIS A 76 5.94 -26.20 -14.14
CA HIS A 76 5.41 -24.85 -13.99
C HIS A 76 3.88 -24.85 -13.85
N GLY A 77 3.17 -25.74 -14.55
CA GLY A 77 1.74 -25.91 -14.36
C GLY A 77 1.36 -26.38 -12.96
N GLN A 78 2.17 -27.26 -12.35
CA GLN A 78 2.01 -27.69 -10.96
C GLN A 78 2.37 -26.57 -9.97
N SER A 79 3.44 -25.80 -10.24
CA SER A 79 3.79 -24.60 -9.47
C SER A 79 2.67 -23.55 -9.48
N ALA A 80 2.10 -23.26 -10.66
CA ALA A 80 0.98 -22.33 -10.81
C ALA A 80 -0.29 -22.77 -10.04
N ARG A 81 -0.58 -24.08 -9.98
CA ARG A 81 -1.68 -24.61 -9.14
C ARG A 81 -1.40 -24.44 -7.65
N SER A 82 -0.16 -24.68 -7.20
CA SER A 82 0.23 -24.46 -5.79
C SER A 82 0.15 -22.98 -5.39
N HIS A 83 0.56 -22.07 -6.27
CA HIS A 83 0.39 -20.63 -6.08
C HIS A 83 -1.09 -20.21 -6.03
N PHE A 84 -1.96 -20.83 -6.84
CA PHE A 84 -3.41 -20.60 -6.78
C PHE A 84 -4.03 -21.06 -5.45
N GLU A 85 -3.68 -22.25 -4.96
CA GLU A 85 -4.12 -22.74 -3.63
C GLU A 85 -3.67 -21.81 -2.50
N ALA A 86 -2.41 -21.34 -2.55
CA ALA A 86 -1.89 -20.36 -1.58
C ALA A 86 -2.62 -19.01 -1.65
N ALA A 87 -2.97 -18.54 -2.86
CA ALA A 87 -3.71 -17.31 -3.06
C ALA A 87 -5.16 -17.40 -2.54
N GLN A 88 -5.84 -18.54 -2.76
CA GLN A 88 -7.18 -18.80 -2.19
C GLN A 88 -7.14 -18.84 -0.66
N ALA A 89 -6.21 -19.60 -0.05
CA ALA A 89 -6.07 -19.67 1.40
C ALA A 89 -5.78 -18.29 2.04
N ALA A 90 -5.06 -17.41 1.33
CA ALA A 90 -4.80 -16.05 1.78
C ALA A 90 -6.04 -15.12 1.64
N LEU A 91 -6.90 -15.32 0.64
CA LEU A 91 -8.21 -14.66 0.54
C LEU A 91 -9.17 -15.12 1.63
N GLU A 92 -9.25 -16.43 1.93
CA GLU A 92 -10.06 -16.95 3.05
C GLU A 92 -9.61 -16.35 4.39
N GLN A 93 -8.29 -16.22 4.61
CA GLN A 93 -7.76 -15.53 5.80
C GLN A 93 -8.12 -14.04 5.83
N HIS A 94 -8.15 -13.35 4.69
CA HIS A 94 -8.61 -11.97 4.61
C HIS A 94 -10.09 -11.85 5.03
N GLU A 95 -10.97 -12.68 4.46
CA GLU A 95 -12.40 -12.69 4.78
C GLU A 95 -12.67 -13.05 6.24
N ALA A 96 -11.96 -14.05 6.78
CA ALA A 96 -12.01 -14.39 8.19
C ALA A 96 -11.58 -13.22 9.10
N ARG A 97 -10.56 -12.44 8.71
CA ARG A 97 -10.10 -11.26 9.47
C ARG A 97 -11.05 -10.07 9.40
N ILE A 98 -11.72 -9.85 8.25
CA ILE A 98 -12.79 -8.86 8.11
C ILE A 98 -13.99 -9.25 8.98
N ASN A 99 -14.48 -10.48 8.85
CA ASN A 99 -15.63 -11.00 9.60
C ASN A 99 -15.33 -11.01 11.12
N GLY A 100 -14.10 -11.33 11.50
CA GLY A 100 -13.60 -11.27 12.88
C GLY A 100 -13.26 -9.86 13.40
N LYS A 101 -13.39 -8.80 12.58
CA LYS A 101 -13.09 -7.39 12.94
C LYS A 101 -11.68 -7.16 13.49
N THR A 102 -10.69 -7.91 12.97
CA THR A 102 -9.28 -7.82 13.41
C THR A 102 -8.48 -6.79 12.59
N GLY A 103 -7.52 -6.12 13.23
CA GLY A 103 -6.92 -4.88 12.70
C GLY A 103 -5.95 -4.98 11.52
N ASP A 104 -5.58 -6.19 11.08
CA ASP A 104 -4.68 -6.43 9.95
C ASP A 104 -5.36 -7.31 8.89
N ALA A 105 -6.33 -6.73 8.18
CA ALA A 105 -6.95 -7.37 7.01
C ALA A 105 -6.10 -7.19 5.73
N LEU A 106 -5.07 -6.33 5.74
CA LEU A 106 -4.32 -5.94 4.55
C LEU A 106 -3.20 -6.94 4.21
N ALA A 107 -2.49 -7.49 5.21
CA ALA A 107 -1.40 -8.42 4.93
C ALA A 107 -1.83 -9.69 4.15
N PRO A 108 -2.95 -10.36 4.46
CA PRO A 108 -3.37 -11.54 3.67
C PRO A 108 -3.75 -11.20 2.23
N LEU A 109 -4.29 -10.00 1.95
CA LEU A 109 -4.52 -9.54 0.56
C LEU A 109 -3.22 -9.33 -0.21
N GLN A 110 -2.19 -8.79 0.44
CA GLN A 110 -0.88 -8.61 -0.20
C GLN A 110 -0.24 -9.98 -0.53
N THR A 111 -0.37 -10.96 0.37
CA THR A 111 0.03 -12.35 0.11
C THR A 111 -0.75 -12.95 -1.05
N ALA A 112 -2.09 -12.92 -1.01
CA ALA A 112 -2.94 -13.45 -2.07
C ALA A 112 -2.58 -12.87 -3.45
N ARG A 113 -2.29 -11.56 -3.48
CA ARG A 113 -1.84 -10.87 -4.68
C ARG A 113 -0.48 -11.33 -5.19
N SER A 114 0.50 -11.48 -4.30
CA SER A 114 1.84 -11.94 -4.70
C SER A 114 1.83 -13.38 -5.22
N GLU A 115 1.01 -14.24 -4.60
CA GLU A 115 0.83 -15.63 -5.03
C GLU A 115 0.09 -15.68 -6.38
N ALA A 116 -0.97 -14.90 -6.59
CA ALA A 116 -1.67 -14.82 -7.88
C ALA A 116 -0.73 -14.36 -9.02
N ALA A 117 0.09 -13.34 -8.77
CA ALA A 117 1.07 -12.85 -9.75
C ALA A 117 2.19 -13.86 -10.04
N ALA A 118 2.63 -14.63 -9.03
CA ALA A 118 3.59 -15.71 -9.21
C ALA A 118 2.99 -16.86 -10.06
N GLY A 119 1.76 -17.28 -9.75
CA GLY A 119 1.03 -18.30 -10.50
C GLY A 119 0.83 -17.92 -11.97
N LEU A 120 0.39 -16.69 -12.27
CA LEU A 120 0.20 -16.22 -13.65
C LEU A 120 1.51 -16.23 -14.46
N LYS A 121 2.64 -15.93 -13.82
CA LYS A 121 3.97 -15.99 -14.43
C LYS A 121 4.43 -17.44 -14.69
N ASP A 122 4.03 -18.40 -13.84
CA ASP A 122 4.29 -19.82 -14.08
C ASP A 122 3.37 -20.42 -15.15
N VAL A 123 2.13 -19.95 -15.28
CA VAL A 123 1.26 -20.26 -16.43
C VAL A 123 1.92 -19.84 -17.75
N GLU A 124 2.44 -18.61 -17.83
CA GLU A 124 3.15 -18.11 -19.02
C GLU A 124 4.37 -18.99 -19.35
N GLN A 125 5.15 -19.37 -18.33
CA GLN A 125 6.29 -20.27 -18.49
C GLN A 125 5.89 -21.69 -18.91
N ALA A 126 4.81 -22.25 -18.37
CA ALA A 126 4.29 -23.57 -18.71
C ALA A 126 3.93 -23.67 -20.20
N HIS A 127 3.29 -22.64 -20.76
CA HIS A 127 2.99 -22.55 -22.19
C HIS A 127 4.25 -22.31 -23.05
N SER A 128 5.23 -21.53 -22.56
CA SER A 128 6.50 -21.31 -23.28
C SER A 128 7.33 -22.59 -23.46
N GLN A 129 7.27 -23.51 -22.49
CA GLN A 129 7.91 -24.83 -22.58
C GLN A 129 7.20 -25.78 -23.55
N GLU A 130 5.87 -25.69 -23.67
CA GLU A 130 5.15 -26.50 -24.66
C GLU A 130 5.47 -26.06 -26.11
N ALA A 131 5.58 -24.75 -26.33
CA ALA A 131 5.99 -24.19 -27.63
C ALA A 131 7.42 -24.58 -28.06
N THR A 132 8.32 -24.83 -27.09
CA THR A 132 9.68 -25.34 -27.37
C THR A 132 9.75 -26.87 -27.46
N THR A 133 8.73 -27.60 -26.99
CA THR A 133 8.68 -29.08 -27.03
C THR A 133 7.85 -29.63 -28.21
N LYS A 134 7.36 -28.76 -29.11
CA LYS A 134 6.68 -29.14 -30.38
C LYS A 134 7.48 -28.81 -31.65
N ARG A 135 8.81 -28.90 -31.58
CA ARG A 135 9.70 -29.08 -32.75
C ARG A 135 10.80 -30.10 -32.47
N VAL A 136 10.51 -31.38 -32.75
CA VAL A 136 11.39 -32.46 -33.29
C VAL A 136 10.71 -33.81 -33.05
N ILE A 137 9.97 -34.30 -34.06
CA ILE A 137 9.94 -35.71 -34.47
C ILE A 137 10.00 -35.73 -36.01
N ILE A 138 11.13 -35.29 -36.57
CA ILE A 138 11.51 -35.51 -37.97
C ILE A 138 13.02 -35.81 -38.01
N GLY A 139 13.37 -37.02 -38.48
CA GLY A 139 14.73 -37.46 -38.78
C GLY A 139 15.53 -38.06 -37.60
N VAL A 140 16.57 -38.89 -37.80
CA VAL A 140 17.39 -39.19 -39.00
C VAL A 140 18.04 -40.61 -38.89
N SER A 141 18.65 -41.10 -39.98
CA SER A 141 19.80 -42.07 -40.08
C SER A 141 19.56 -43.60 -39.97
N SER A 142 20.29 -44.45 -40.73
CA SER A 142 21.21 -44.22 -41.88
C SER A 142 21.62 -45.50 -42.66
N ALA A 143 21.84 -45.30 -43.98
CA ALA A 143 22.83 -45.90 -44.90
C ALA A 143 23.50 -47.29 -44.68
N VAL A 144 23.57 -48.08 -45.77
CA VAL A 144 24.83 -48.61 -46.40
C VAL A 144 24.63 -48.64 -47.94
N ALA A 145 25.71 -48.55 -48.72
CA ALA A 145 25.71 -48.42 -50.19
C ALA A 145 26.41 -49.59 -50.92
N ILE A 146 26.33 -49.58 -52.27
CA ILE A 146 27.08 -50.42 -53.25
C ILE A 146 26.62 -51.90 -53.30
N GLY A 147 26.33 -52.54 -54.45
CA GLY A 147 26.28 -52.11 -55.85
C GLY A 147 25.77 -53.23 -56.80
N THR A 148 25.53 -52.88 -58.07
CA THR A 148 25.26 -53.70 -59.30
C THR A 148 25.57 -55.22 -59.24
N ILE A 149 24.84 -56.19 -59.83
CA ILE A 149 24.21 -56.34 -61.18
C ILE A 149 23.04 -57.38 -61.04
N ALA A 150 21.83 -57.22 -61.61
CA ALA A 150 21.42 -57.85 -62.89
C ALA A 150 19.96 -57.50 -63.29
N LEU A 151 19.70 -57.33 -64.60
CA LEU A 151 18.39 -57.05 -65.19
C LEU A 151 17.67 -58.32 -65.66
N GLY A 152 16.32 -58.37 -65.54
CA GLY A 152 15.50 -59.36 -66.25
C GLY A 152 14.14 -59.72 -65.63
N ILE A 153 14.02 -59.75 -64.30
CA ILE A 153 12.85 -60.36 -63.61
C ILE A 153 11.89 -59.31 -62.97
N PHE A 154 12.33 -58.05 -62.87
CA PHE A 154 11.70 -57.05 -61.98
C PHE A 154 10.35 -56.46 -62.46
N ALA A 155 10.00 -56.58 -63.76
CA ALA A 155 8.79 -55.95 -64.31
C ALA A 155 7.47 -56.61 -63.86
N ASN A 156 7.45 -57.94 -63.72
CA ASN A 156 6.23 -58.70 -63.36
C ASN A 156 5.92 -58.59 -61.86
N ALA A 157 6.94 -58.53 -61.00
CA ALA A 157 6.75 -58.34 -59.56
C ALA A 157 6.19 -56.94 -59.21
N LYS A 158 6.70 -55.88 -59.86
CA LYS A 158 6.24 -54.50 -59.64
C LYS A 158 4.78 -54.29 -60.06
N ALA A 159 4.36 -54.88 -61.18
CA ALA A 159 2.96 -54.85 -61.64
C ALA A 159 2.00 -55.53 -60.64
N ARG A 160 2.38 -56.69 -60.09
CA ARG A 160 1.56 -57.38 -59.08
C ARG A 160 1.47 -56.63 -57.75
N ALA A 161 2.57 -56.00 -57.31
CA ALA A 161 2.56 -55.16 -56.11
C ALA A 161 1.62 -53.96 -56.27
N ARG A 162 1.74 -53.20 -57.37
CA ARG A 162 0.84 -52.07 -57.67
C ARG A 162 -0.61 -52.48 -57.86
N LYS A 163 -0.89 -53.65 -58.46
CA LYS A 163 -2.25 -54.19 -58.52
C LYS A 163 -2.84 -54.41 -57.12
N LYS A 164 -2.07 -54.97 -56.18
CA LYS A 164 -2.53 -55.20 -54.81
C LYS A 164 -2.78 -53.89 -54.06
N GLU A 165 -1.96 -52.88 -54.30
CA GLU A 165 -2.10 -51.53 -53.74
C GLU A 165 -3.34 -50.81 -54.30
N ALA A 166 -3.58 -50.87 -55.62
CA ALA A 166 -4.80 -50.35 -56.24
C ALA A 166 -6.06 -51.09 -55.76
N GLN A 167 -5.99 -52.42 -55.59
CA GLN A 167 -7.06 -53.22 -54.99
C GLN A 167 -7.23 -53.00 -53.47
N GLN A 168 -6.28 -52.36 -52.80
CA GLN A 168 -6.41 -51.94 -51.40
C GLN A 168 -7.09 -50.58 -51.36
N ALA A 169 -6.56 -49.59 -52.09
CA ALA A 169 -7.18 -48.27 -52.24
C ALA A 169 -8.64 -48.35 -52.71
N LEU A 170 -8.98 -49.24 -53.65
CA LEU A 170 -10.36 -49.47 -54.07
C LEU A 170 -11.23 -50.03 -52.93
N ARG A 171 -10.73 -50.96 -52.12
CA ARG A 171 -11.50 -51.52 -50.99
C ARG A 171 -11.69 -50.51 -49.87
N ASP A 172 -10.66 -49.73 -49.56
CA ASP A 172 -10.71 -48.70 -48.53
C ASP A 172 -11.68 -47.58 -48.96
N ALA A 173 -11.59 -47.10 -50.20
CA ALA A 173 -12.56 -46.17 -50.79
C ALA A 173 -13.99 -46.74 -50.81
N THR A 174 -14.19 -48.00 -51.24
CA THR A 174 -15.51 -48.63 -51.22
C THR A 174 -16.09 -48.68 -49.81
N SER A 175 -15.29 -49.01 -48.79
CA SER A 175 -15.73 -49.06 -47.40
C SER A 175 -16.17 -47.68 -46.88
N ASP A 176 -15.36 -46.64 -47.13
CA ASP A 176 -15.67 -45.27 -46.68
C ASP A 176 -16.89 -44.67 -47.39
N ILE A 177 -17.05 -44.96 -48.69
CA ILE A 177 -18.22 -44.55 -49.47
C ILE A 177 -19.46 -45.29 -48.97
N GLN A 178 -19.39 -46.61 -48.77
CA GLN A 178 -20.51 -47.41 -48.26
C GLN A 178 -20.98 -46.91 -46.89
N ALA A 179 -20.08 -46.66 -45.95
CA ALA A 179 -20.44 -46.16 -44.62
C ALA A 179 -21.15 -44.79 -44.66
N ARG A 180 -20.68 -43.86 -45.51
CA ARG A 180 -21.27 -42.52 -45.65
C ARG A 180 -22.59 -42.54 -46.42
N THR A 181 -22.69 -43.39 -47.44
CA THR A 181 -23.91 -43.62 -48.22
C THR A 181 -25.00 -44.23 -47.34
N GLN A 182 -24.65 -45.23 -46.53
CA GLN A 182 -25.56 -45.86 -45.58
C GLN A 182 -26.10 -44.85 -44.55
N ALA A 183 -25.24 -44.01 -43.98
CA ALA A 183 -25.67 -42.96 -43.04
C ALA A 183 -26.59 -41.90 -43.68
N LEU A 184 -26.45 -41.63 -44.99
CA LEU A 184 -27.37 -40.76 -45.72
C LEU A 184 -28.71 -41.45 -46.01
N ILE A 185 -28.70 -42.74 -46.38
CA ILE A 185 -29.91 -43.56 -46.56
C ILE A 185 -30.70 -43.63 -45.24
N GLU A 186 -30.03 -43.91 -44.12
CA GLU A 186 -30.64 -43.95 -42.78
C GLU A 186 -31.28 -42.61 -42.40
N LEU A 187 -30.65 -41.48 -42.75
CA LEU A 187 -31.22 -40.15 -42.57
C LEU A 187 -32.47 -39.95 -43.43
N MET A 188 -32.42 -40.33 -44.71
CA MET A 188 -33.56 -40.22 -45.64
C MET A 188 -34.72 -41.17 -45.26
N ASP A 189 -34.45 -42.26 -44.55
CA ASP A 189 -35.48 -43.18 -44.05
C ASP A 189 -36.16 -42.73 -42.74
N GLN A 190 -35.68 -41.66 -42.09
CA GLN A 190 -36.34 -41.09 -40.90
C GLN A 190 -37.68 -40.43 -41.25
N ALA A 191 -37.74 -39.59 -42.29
CA ALA A 191 -38.96 -38.88 -42.73
C ALA A 191 -39.28 -39.12 -44.21
N ASP A 192 -40.56 -39.02 -44.58
CA ASP A 192 -40.96 -39.15 -46.00
C ASP A 192 -40.75 -37.83 -46.75
N TYR A 193 -40.38 -37.90 -48.03
CA TYR A 193 -40.11 -36.72 -48.85
C TYR A 193 -41.31 -35.77 -48.95
N GLN A 194 -42.53 -36.30 -49.14
CA GLN A 194 -43.74 -35.47 -49.21
C GLN A 194 -44.04 -34.86 -47.84
N SER A 195 -43.79 -35.60 -46.76
CA SER A 195 -44.00 -35.11 -45.39
C SER A 195 -43.11 -33.91 -45.02
N ILE A 196 -41.92 -33.81 -45.62
CA ILE A 196 -41.01 -32.65 -45.49
C ILE A 196 -41.33 -31.56 -46.52
N ALA A 197 -41.61 -31.92 -47.77
CA ALA A 197 -41.81 -30.97 -48.86
C ALA A 197 -43.16 -30.21 -48.81
N GLN A 198 -44.11 -30.64 -47.97
CA GLN A 198 -45.42 -30.01 -47.80
C GLN A 198 -45.44 -28.80 -46.84
N TYR A 199 -44.37 -28.57 -46.08
CA TYR A 199 -44.31 -27.45 -45.12
C TYR A 199 -44.26 -26.08 -45.81
N SER A 200 -44.69 -25.05 -45.08
CA SER A 200 -44.82 -23.65 -45.49
C SER A 200 -43.96 -22.73 -44.59
N GLY A 201 -43.68 -21.51 -45.05
CA GLY A 201 -43.15 -20.43 -44.20
C GLY A 201 -41.73 -20.65 -43.66
N LYS A 202 -41.54 -20.58 -42.33
CA LYS A 202 -40.22 -20.79 -41.71
C LYS A 202 -39.77 -22.25 -41.88
N THR A 203 -40.67 -23.19 -41.63
CA THR A 203 -40.40 -24.62 -41.78
C THR A 203 -40.15 -24.99 -43.23
N GLU A 204 -40.84 -24.37 -44.21
CA GLU A 204 -40.53 -24.54 -45.64
C GLU A 204 -39.10 -24.14 -45.99
N LYS A 205 -38.58 -23.06 -45.39
CA LYS A 205 -37.20 -22.64 -45.63
C LYS A 205 -36.23 -23.73 -45.14
N MET A 206 -36.39 -24.19 -43.89
CA MET A 206 -35.57 -25.28 -43.34
C MET A 206 -35.75 -26.60 -44.10
N ALA A 207 -36.96 -26.91 -44.55
CA ALA A 207 -37.27 -28.09 -45.37
C ALA A 207 -36.62 -28.01 -46.76
N LYS A 208 -36.56 -26.82 -47.39
CA LYS A 208 -35.81 -26.59 -48.64
C LYS A 208 -34.30 -26.71 -48.42
N ASP A 209 -33.77 -26.12 -47.36
CA ASP A 209 -32.36 -26.22 -47.01
C ASP A 209 -31.99 -27.70 -46.75
N LEU A 210 -32.83 -28.45 -46.04
CA LEU A 210 -32.74 -29.91 -45.85
C LEU A 210 -32.75 -30.65 -47.19
N ILE A 211 -33.74 -30.39 -48.04
CA ILE A 211 -33.89 -31.02 -49.37
C ILE A 211 -32.69 -30.73 -50.27
N GLU A 212 -32.16 -29.50 -50.27
CA GLU A 212 -30.96 -29.14 -51.04
C GLU A 212 -29.73 -29.87 -50.52
N ASN A 213 -29.53 -29.95 -49.20
CA ASN A 213 -28.40 -30.67 -48.61
C ASN A 213 -28.47 -32.20 -48.86
N VAL A 214 -29.67 -32.81 -48.83
CA VAL A 214 -29.86 -34.22 -49.23
C VAL A 214 -29.61 -34.41 -50.73
N THR A 215 -30.03 -33.47 -51.58
CA THR A 215 -29.78 -33.53 -53.04
C THR A 215 -28.29 -33.41 -53.37
N ASP A 216 -27.59 -32.46 -52.75
CA ASP A 216 -26.13 -32.32 -52.85
C ASP A 216 -25.45 -33.62 -52.36
N ALA A 217 -25.85 -34.15 -51.20
CA ALA A 217 -25.27 -35.38 -50.64
C ALA A 217 -25.47 -36.61 -51.55
N LEU A 218 -26.66 -36.81 -52.12
CA LEU A 218 -26.94 -37.87 -53.09
C LEU A 218 -26.16 -37.68 -54.40
N THR A 219 -26.00 -36.45 -54.87
CA THR A 219 -25.16 -36.16 -56.04
C THR A 219 -23.70 -36.56 -55.77
N LEU A 220 -23.22 -36.28 -54.57
CA LEU A 220 -21.88 -36.66 -54.13
C LEU A 220 -21.72 -38.19 -53.98
N VAL A 221 -22.74 -38.92 -53.51
CA VAL A 221 -22.77 -40.40 -53.55
C VAL A 221 -22.62 -40.91 -54.99
N GLY A 222 -23.43 -40.41 -55.93
CA GLY A 222 -23.33 -40.80 -57.34
C GLY A 222 -21.95 -40.53 -57.95
N GLY A 223 -21.35 -39.39 -57.59
CA GLY A 223 -19.95 -39.08 -57.90
C GLY A 223 -18.97 -40.08 -57.32
N ALA A 224 -19.11 -40.43 -56.04
CA ALA A 224 -18.24 -41.40 -55.37
C ALA A 224 -18.32 -42.80 -56.02
N GLU A 225 -19.51 -43.25 -56.39
CA GLU A 225 -19.70 -44.52 -57.12
C GLU A 225 -19.13 -44.48 -58.54
N LYS A 226 -19.15 -43.33 -59.20
CA LYS A 226 -18.45 -43.13 -60.48
C LYS A 226 -16.93 -43.25 -60.32
N PHE A 227 -16.36 -42.64 -59.27
CA PHE A 227 -14.94 -42.82 -58.91
C PHE A 227 -14.58 -44.30 -58.69
N LEU A 228 -15.41 -45.05 -57.96
CA LEU A 228 -15.21 -46.50 -57.78
C LEU A 228 -15.29 -47.27 -59.10
N SER A 229 -16.30 -46.98 -59.94
CA SER A 229 -16.50 -47.67 -61.22
C SER A 229 -15.35 -47.43 -62.20
N GLU A 230 -14.87 -46.20 -62.32
CA GLU A 230 -13.72 -45.86 -63.17
C GLU A 230 -12.42 -46.50 -62.63
N ALA A 231 -12.19 -46.48 -61.31
CA ALA A 231 -11.04 -47.13 -60.70
C ALA A 231 -11.07 -48.67 -60.86
N GLU A 232 -12.25 -49.30 -60.73
CA GLU A 232 -12.40 -50.74 -60.95
C GLU A 232 -12.14 -51.13 -62.42
N GLN A 233 -12.63 -50.35 -63.39
CA GLN A 233 -12.34 -50.56 -64.82
C GLN A 233 -10.83 -50.47 -65.12
N LEU A 234 -10.11 -49.55 -64.46
CA LEU A 234 -8.66 -49.43 -64.56
C LEU A 234 -7.93 -50.64 -63.93
N ILE A 235 -8.47 -51.22 -62.86
CA ILE A 235 -7.90 -52.39 -62.16
C ILE A 235 -8.22 -53.72 -62.89
N GLN A 236 -9.35 -53.82 -63.58
CA GLN A 236 -9.86 -55.05 -64.24
C GLN A 236 -10.02 -54.99 -65.79
N PRO A 237 -9.06 -54.49 -66.60
CA PRO A 237 -9.20 -54.45 -68.06
C PRO A 237 -8.87 -55.78 -68.76
N ASN A 238 -9.68 -56.16 -69.75
CA ASN A 238 -9.55 -57.37 -70.58
C ASN A 238 -8.39 -57.33 -71.61
N SER A 239 -7.17 -56.93 -71.21
CA SER A 239 -6.02 -56.81 -72.13
C SER A 239 -4.72 -57.44 -71.60
N PRO A 240 -4.07 -58.35 -72.36
CA PRO A 240 -2.85 -59.04 -71.91
C PRO A 240 -1.62 -58.12 -71.80
N LYS A 241 -1.68 -56.87 -72.29
CA LYS A 241 -0.58 -55.89 -72.14
C LYS A 241 -0.34 -55.49 -70.66
N ASN A 242 -1.36 -55.55 -69.81
CA ASN A 242 -1.28 -55.11 -68.41
C ASN A 242 -0.62 -56.11 -67.45
N LEU A 243 -0.14 -57.26 -67.94
CA LEU A 243 0.70 -58.17 -67.14
C LEU A 243 2.12 -57.63 -66.89
N PHE A 244 2.54 -56.57 -67.57
CA PHE A 244 3.92 -56.04 -67.53
C PHE A 244 4.05 -54.51 -67.34
N THR A 245 2.94 -53.77 -67.24
CA THR A 245 2.93 -52.30 -67.11
C THR A 245 2.09 -51.86 -65.91
N THR A 246 2.60 -50.92 -65.09
CA THR A 246 1.92 -50.45 -63.88
C THR A 246 0.89 -49.34 -64.13
N GLY A 247 0.93 -48.69 -65.30
CA GLY A 247 0.22 -47.42 -65.58
C GLY A 247 -1.26 -47.38 -65.19
N ASN A 248 -2.05 -48.41 -65.53
CA ASN A 248 -3.47 -48.44 -65.15
C ASN A 248 -3.68 -48.59 -63.63
N TYR A 249 -2.79 -49.29 -62.92
CA TYR A 249 -2.85 -49.41 -61.46
C TYR A 249 -2.38 -48.13 -60.77
N ASP A 250 -1.33 -47.49 -61.28
CA ASP A 250 -0.90 -46.17 -60.81
C ASP A 250 -2.03 -45.13 -61.04
N GLN A 251 -2.72 -45.15 -62.19
CA GLN A 251 -3.88 -44.29 -62.48
C GLN A 251 -5.10 -44.57 -61.60
N ALA A 252 -5.36 -45.84 -61.24
CA ALA A 252 -6.45 -46.18 -60.32
C ALA A 252 -6.15 -45.71 -58.88
N ILE A 253 -4.89 -45.81 -58.45
CA ILE A 253 -4.43 -45.26 -57.17
C ILE A 253 -4.53 -43.73 -57.20
N GLU A 254 -4.05 -43.08 -58.25
CA GLU A 254 -4.16 -41.63 -58.46
C GLU A 254 -5.64 -41.19 -58.40
N LEU A 255 -6.54 -41.89 -59.09
CA LEU A 255 -7.97 -41.56 -59.10
C LEU A 255 -8.64 -41.67 -57.72
N LEU A 256 -8.19 -42.59 -56.87
CA LEU A 256 -8.77 -42.84 -55.55
C LEU A 256 -8.05 -42.10 -54.40
N THR A 257 -6.83 -41.60 -54.61
CA THR A 257 -5.99 -41.07 -53.52
C THR A 257 -5.34 -39.71 -53.80
N ASP A 258 -5.28 -39.25 -55.06
CA ASP A 258 -4.74 -37.94 -55.40
C ASP A 258 -5.81 -36.84 -55.20
N PRO A 259 -5.59 -35.86 -54.30
CA PRO A 259 -6.55 -34.80 -54.05
C PRO A 259 -6.75 -33.85 -55.25
N GLU A 260 -5.84 -33.82 -56.23
CA GLU A 260 -5.98 -32.99 -57.44
C GLU A 260 -6.74 -33.71 -58.58
N LYS A 261 -6.98 -35.03 -58.47
CA LYS A 261 -7.62 -35.82 -59.53
C LYS A 261 -9.15 -35.69 -59.48
N ARG A 262 -9.67 -34.73 -60.25
CA ARG A 262 -11.12 -34.41 -60.27
C ARG A 262 -11.86 -35.03 -61.47
N LEU A 263 -12.98 -35.72 -61.20
CA LEU A 263 -13.94 -36.18 -62.21
C LEU A 263 -15.17 -35.25 -62.27
N PRO A 264 -15.77 -35.02 -63.45
CA PRO A 264 -17.10 -34.46 -63.58
C PRO A 264 -18.17 -35.53 -63.29
N PHE A 265 -19.14 -35.23 -62.44
CA PHE A 265 -20.32 -36.05 -62.18
C PHE A 265 -21.54 -35.16 -61.94
N ASN A 266 -22.73 -35.72 -62.13
CA ASN A 266 -23.99 -34.99 -61.98
C ASN A 266 -24.96 -35.79 -61.11
N PHE A 267 -26.16 -35.26 -60.89
CA PHE A 267 -27.14 -35.91 -60.04
C PHE A 267 -27.70 -37.21 -60.65
N GLU A 268 -27.69 -37.38 -61.98
CA GLU A 268 -28.11 -38.63 -62.63
C GLU A 268 -27.19 -39.81 -62.26
N ASP A 269 -25.91 -39.54 -61.93
CA ASP A 269 -24.99 -40.57 -61.44
C ASP A 269 -25.45 -41.19 -60.11
N SER A 270 -26.36 -40.57 -59.33
CA SER A 270 -26.92 -41.15 -58.09
C SER A 270 -27.95 -42.28 -58.34
N SER A 271 -28.34 -42.51 -59.59
CA SER A 271 -29.15 -43.68 -59.99
C SER A 271 -28.40 -45.01 -59.86
N ARG A 272 -27.06 -44.96 -59.74
CA ARG A 272 -26.18 -46.12 -59.57
C ARG A 272 -26.29 -46.75 -58.17
N THR A 273 -26.69 -45.96 -57.17
CA THR A 273 -26.77 -46.39 -55.77
C THR A 273 -27.84 -47.44 -55.56
N VAL A 274 -27.49 -48.54 -54.91
CA VAL A 274 -28.45 -49.58 -54.53
C VAL A 274 -29.15 -49.14 -53.24
N MET A 275 -30.46 -48.94 -53.31
CA MET A 275 -31.34 -48.65 -52.18
C MET A 275 -32.33 -49.80 -52.00
N GLU A 276 -32.90 -49.94 -50.79
CA GLU A 276 -33.95 -50.94 -50.56
C GLU A 276 -35.23 -50.56 -51.29
N LYS A 277 -35.80 -51.51 -52.04
CA LYS A 277 -36.96 -51.25 -52.89
C LYS A 277 -38.21 -50.99 -52.03
N GLY A 278 -38.79 -49.80 -52.20
CA GLY A 278 -39.93 -49.32 -51.43
C GLY A 278 -39.56 -48.61 -50.13
N SER A 279 -38.26 -48.33 -49.87
CA SER A 279 -37.87 -47.49 -48.74
C SER A 279 -38.20 -46.01 -48.98
N LYS A 280 -38.21 -45.19 -47.92
CA LYS A 280 -38.41 -43.74 -48.10
C LYS A 280 -37.19 -43.15 -48.79
N ALA A 281 -35.98 -43.66 -48.55
CA ALA A 281 -34.78 -43.21 -49.23
C ALA A 281 -34.87 -43.41 -50.77
N GLU A 282 -35.47 -44.50 -51.24
CA GLU A 282 -35.77 -44.67 -52.68
C GLU A 282 -36.76 -43.59 -53.17
N SER A 283 -37.86 -43.36 -52.43
CA SER A 283 -38.86 -42.30 -52.73
C SER A 283 -38.24 -40.90 -52.80
N TRP A 284 -37.41 -40.52 -51.83
CA TRP A 284 -36.64 -39.27 -51.83
C TRP A 284 -35.80 -39.15 -53.11
N ARG A 285 -35.02 -40.18 -53.45
CA ARG A 285 -34.17 -40.15 -54.65
C ARG A 285 -35.01 -40.03 -55.93
N GLU A 286 -36.07 -40.81 -56.06
CA GLU A 286 -36.94 -40.77 -57.26
C GLU A 286 -37.61 -39.40 -57.44
N GLU A 287 -38.13 -38.80 -56.38
CA GLU A 287 -38.76 -37.48 -56.46
C GLU A 287 -37.77 -36.35 -56.74
N LEU A 288 -36.57 -36.41 -56.17
CA LEU A 288 -35.51 -35.46 -56.50
C LEU A 288 -35.07 -35.60 -57.96
N LEU A 289 -34.87 -36.84 -58.45
CA LEU A 289 -34.53 -37.10 -59.86
C LEU A 289 -35.63 -36.58 -60.80
N ARG A 290 -36.91 -36.79 -60.45
CA ARG A 290 -38.07 -36.27 -61.19
C ARG A 290 -38.11 -34.74 -61.27
N LYS A 291 -37.61 -34.04 -60.24
CA LYS A 291 -37.59 -32.56 -60.17
C LYS A 291 -36.40 -31.91 -60.91
N GLY A 292 -35.44 -32.69 -61.40
CA GLY A 292 -34.53 -32.26 -62.49
C GLY A 292 -33.45 -31.23 -62.14
N ALA A 293 -33.10 -31.04 -60.87
CA ALA A 293 -32.09 -30.07 -60.42
C ALA A 293 -30.65 -30.61 -60.53
N SER A 294 -30.18 -30.94 -61.74
CA SER A 294 -28.81 -31.42 -61.95
C SER A 294 -27.77 -30.28 -61.84
N ARG A 295 -27.05 -30.21 -60.71
CA ARG A 295 -25.76 -29.51 -60.63
C ARG A 295 -24.64 -30.44 -61.07
N GLU A 296 -23.78 -29.99 -62.00
CA GLU A 296 -22.55 -30.70 -62.35
C GLU A 296 -21.47 -30.35 -61.32
N PHE A 297 -20.90 -31.36 -60.67
CA PHE A 297 -19.79 -31.23 -59.75
C PHE A 297 -18.51 -31.72 -60.42
N LYS A 298 -17.41 -31.01 -60.16
CA LYS A 298 -16.05 -31.45 -60.53
C LYS A 298 -15.15 -31.40 -59.30
N LYS A 299 -15.04 -32.55 -58.62
CA LYS A 299 -14.36 -32.74 -57.33
C LYS A 299 -13.46 -33.97 -57.39
N SER A 300 -12.44 -34.06 -56.54
CA SER A 300 -11.69 -35.30 -56.29
C SER A 300 -12.40 -36.17 -55.25
N LEU A 301 -12.08 -37.46 -55.16
CA LEU A 301 -12.76 -38.36 -54.22
C LEU A 301 -12.68 -37.85 -52.76
N TYR A 302 -11.56 -37.26 -52.36
CA TYR A 302 -11.43 -36.64 -51.04
C TYR A 302 -12.42 -35.46 -50.82
N GLU A 303 -12.53 -34.57 -51.81
CA GLU A 303 -13.48 -33.43 -51.79
C GLU A 303 -14.95 -33.86 -51.88
N VAL A 304 -15.21 -35.08 -52.38
CA VAL A 304 -16.52 -35.73 -52.39
C VAL A 304 -16.83 -36.28 -50.99
N LEU A 305 -15.96 -37.13 -50.43
CA LEU A 305 -16.17 -37.78 -49.14
C LEU A 305 -16.35 -36.79 -47.98
N LEU A 306 -15.60 -35.68 -47.98
CA LEU A 306 -15.73 -34.62 -46.98
C LEU A 306 -17.09 -33.91 -47.09
N ALA A 307 -17.45 -33.47 -48.29
CA ALA A 307 -18.71 -32.79 -48.55
C ALA A 307 -19.94 -33.69 -48.30
N MET A 308 -19.83 -35.01 -48.51
CA MET A 308 -20.90 -35.96 -48.16
C MET A 308 -21.24 -35.94 -46.67
N ALA A 309 -20.23 -35.86 -45.79
CA ALA A 309 -20.46 -35.79 -44.35
C ALA A 309 -21.05 -34.44 -43.93
N GLU A 310 -20.44 -33.33 -44.35
CA GLU A 310 -20.93 -31.97 -44.07
C GLU A 310 -22.40 -31.78 -44.46
N LYS A 311 -22.77 -32.25 -45.67
CA LYS A 311 -24.13 -32.16 -46.19
C LYS A 311 -25.11 -33.09 -45.46
N ARG A 312 -24.69 -34.31 -45.12
CA ARG A 312 -25.48 -35.22 -44.28
C ARG A 312 -25.72 -34.63 -42.89
N ASP A 313 -24.70 -34.10 -42.23
CA ASP A 313 -24.81 -33.61 -40.84
C ASP A 313 -25.69 -32.36 -40.77
N THR A 314 -25.52 -31.42 -41.70
CA THR A 314 -26.44 -30.27 -41.84
C THR A 314 -27.88 -30.71 -42.08
N ALA A 315 -28.10 -31.75 -42.90
CA ALA A 315 -29.42 -32.33 -43.13
C ALA A 315 -29.96 -33.08 -41.89
N ALA A 316 -29.10 -33.70 -41.08
CA ALA A 316 -29.49 -34.38 -39.84
C ALA A 316 -29.99 -33.38 -38.79
N ASP A 317 -29.25 -32.28 -38.57
CA ASP A 317 -29.66 -31.23 -37.62
C ASP A 317 -30.98 -30.57 -38.04
N LEU A 318 -31.12 -30.20 -39.32
CA LEU A 318 -32.36 -29.62 -39.86
C LEU A 318 -33.54 -30.60 -39.78
N LEU A 319 -33.33 -31.88 -40.07
CA LEU A 319 -34.39 -32.87 -39.96
C LEU A 319 -34.79 -33.11 -38.50
N HIS A 320 -33.82 -33.18 -37.59
CA HIS A 320 -34.09 -33.34 -36.16
C HIS A 320 -34.91 -32.17 -35.63
N GLU A 321 -34.50 -30.92 -35.91
CA GLU A 321 -35.21 -29.72 -35.45
C GLU A 321 -36.64 -29.61 -36.02
N ILE A 322 -36.85 -29.99 -37.29
CA ILE A 322 -38.19 -30.04 -37.89
C ILE A 322 -39.05 -31.13 -37.23
N VAL A 323 -38.50 -32.34 -37.05
CA VAL A 323 -39.25 -33.49 -36.49
C VAL A 323 -39.56 -33.30 -35.01
N GLU A 324 -38.60 -32.85 -34.20
CA GLU A 324 -38.74 -32.54 -32.78
C GLU A 324 -39.83 -31.48 -32.59
N LYS A 325 -39.65 -30.28 -33.17
CA LYS A 325 -40.63 -29.19 -33.08
C LYS A 325 -42.02 -29.62 -33.55
N ASN A 326 -42.13 -30.38 -34.65
CA ASN A 326 -43.42 -30.89 -35.14
C ASN A 326 -44.07 -31.90 -34.20
N SER A 327 -43.29 -32.79 -33.58
CA SER A 327 -43.79 -33.83 -32.68
C SER A 327 -44.25 -33.28 -31.32
N GLU A 328 -43.55 -32.28 -30.78
CA GLU A 328 -43.78 -31.78 -29.42
C GLU A 328 -44.70 -30.54 -29.36
N ILE A 329 -44.82 -29.74 -30.43
CA ILE A 329 -45.50 -28.43 -30.39
C ILE A 329 -46.94 -28.51 -29.89
N THR A 330 -47.66 -29.61 -30.18
CA THR A 330 -49.03 -29.80 -29.67
C THR A 330 -49.04 -29.91 -28.14
N GLN A 331 -48.20 -30.78 -27.57
CA GLN A 331 -48.10 -30.95 -26.12
C GLN A 331 -47.55 -29.69 -25.43
N PHE A 332 -46.61 -28.99 -26.07
CA PHE A 332 -46.06 -27.74 -25.55
C PHE A 332 -47.14 -26.64 -25.48
N LEU A 333 -47.88 -26.42 -26.57
CA LEU A 333 -49.00 -25.46 -26.59
C LEU A 333 -50.11 -25.82 -25.60
N ASP A 334 -50.46 -27.10 -25.46
CA ASP A 334 -51.47 -27.57 -24.50
C ASP A 334 -51.01 -27.41 -23.03
N ASN A 335 -49.71 -27.47 -22.76
CA ASN A 335 -49.16 -27.17 -21.43
C ASN A 335 -49.14 -25.66 -21.15
N LEU A 336 -48.75 -24.85 -22.13
CA LEU A 336 -48.81 -23.38 -22.01
C LEU A 336 -50.23 -22.88 -21.80
N GLU A 337 -51.24 -23.47 -22.46
CA GLU A 337 -52.64 -23.10 -22.25
C GLU A 337 -53.09 -23.37 -20.81
N LYS A 338 -52.73 -24.53 -20.24
CA LYS A 338 -53.01 -24.86 -18.84
C LYS A 338 -52.31 -23.90 -17.88
N SER A 339 -51.01 -23.64 -18.08
CA SER A 339 -50.28 -22.70 -17.23
C SER A 339 -50.85 -21.28 -17.31
N GLY A 340 -51.23 -20.81 -18.50
CA GLY A 340 -51.92 -19.52 -18.66
C GLY A 340 -53.28 -19.48 -17.95
N GLN A 341 -54.08 -20.54 -18.04
CA GLN A 341 -55.35 -20.67 -17.31
C GLN A 341 -55.16 -20.73 -15.78
N GLU A 342 -54.08 -21.35 -15.29
CA GLU A 342 -53.73 -21.34 -13.87
C GLU A 342 -53.37 -19.94 -13.38
N VAL A 343 -52.58 -19.17 -14.16
CA VAL A 343 -52.23 -17.78 -13.82
C VAL A 343 -53.46 -16.85 -13.91
N ASP A 344 -54.32 -17.02 -14.91
CA ASP A 344 -55.59 -16.28 -15.03
C ASP A 344 -56.48 -16.50 -13.79
N LYS A 345 -56.58 -17.76 -13.34
CA LYS A 345 -57.30 -18.12 -12.11
C LYS A 345 -56.66 -17.52 -10.86
N LYS A 346 -55.32 -17.51 -10.73
CA LYS A 346 -54.63 -16.83 -9.62
C LYS A 346 -54.93 -15.32 -9.62
N SER A 347 -54.91 -14.67 -10.79
CA SER A 347 -55.25 -13.26 -10.94
C SER A 347 -56.71 -12.97 -10.54
N GLU A 348 -57.65 -13.84 -10.96
CA GLU A 348 -59.05 -13.73 -10.55
C GLU A 348 -59.24 -13.92 -9.03
N GLU A 349 -58.52 -14.86 -8.42
CA GLU A 349 -58.53 -15.06 -6.97
C GLU A 349 -57.92 -13.86 -6.22
N LEU A 350 -56.88 -13.22 -6.76
CA LEU A 350 -56.28 -12.00 -6.22
C LEU A 350 -57.25 -10.81 -6.30
N ALA A 351 -57.92 -10.63 -7.45
CA ALA A 351 -58.96 -9.61 -7.63
C ALA A 351 -60.14 -9.81 -6.65
N LYS A 352 -60.62 -11.05 -6.49
CA LYS A 352 -61.67 -11.39 -5.51
C LYS A 352 -61.24 -11.13 -4.06
N LYS A 353 -59.98 -11.37 -3.71
CA LYS A 353 -59.41 -11.05 -2.39
C LYS A 353 -59.30 -9.54 -2.14
N ALA A 354 -59.21 -8.72 -3.19
CA ALA A 354 -59.12 -7.27 -3.05
C ALA A 354 -60.47 -6.58 -2.82
N GLY A 355 -61.58 -7.20 -3.24
CA GLY A 355 -62.91 -6.63 -3.09
C GLY A 355 -62.99 -5.23 -3.71
N ASP A 356 -63.46 -4.26 -2.93
CA ASP A 356 -63.71 -2.90 -3.40
C ASP A 356 -62.44 -2.03 -3.51
N ASP A 357 -61.30 -2.41 -2.90
CA ASP A 357 -60.09 -1.56 -2.93
C ASP A 357 -59.29 -1.71 -4.25
N THR A 358 -59.37 -2.87 -4.90
CA THR A 358 -58.69 -3.23 -6.17
C THR A 358 -57.16 -3.09 -6.21
N ARG A 359 -56.49 -2.70 -5.12
CA ARG A 359 -55.04 -2.42 -5.07
C ARG A 359 -54.20 -3.68 -5.27
N PHE A 360 -53.10 -3.52 -5.99
CA PHE A 360 -52.12 -4.58 -6.31
C PHE A 360 -52.74 -5.82 -6.98
N THR A 361 -53.89 -5.68 -7.65
CA THR A 361 -54.53 -6.78 -8.39
C THR A 361 -54.00 -6.96 -9.82
N ALA A 362 -53.44 -5.89 -10.40
CA ALA A 362 -52.91 -5.82 -11.75
C ALA A 362 -53.87 -6.38 -12.83
N PRO A 363 -55.06 -5.78 -13.02
CA PRO A 363 -56.04 -6.23 -14.02
C PRO A 363 -55.48 -6.37 -15.44
N SER A 364 -54.49 -5.56 -15.83
CA SER A 364 -53.79 -5.66 -17.13
C SER A 364 -53.08 -7.01 -17.34
N VAL A 365 -52.85 -7.79 -16.28
CA VAL A 365 -52.44 -9.20 -16.41
C VAL A 365 -53.48 -10.03 -17.19
N ARG A 366 -54.77 -9.86 -16.89
CA ARG A 366 -55.84 -10.59 -17.60
C ARG A 366 -56.17 -9.88 -18.91
N ASP A 367 -56.44 -8.59 -18.81
CA ASP A 367 -57.06 -7.80 -19.89
C ASP A 367 -56.14 -7.63 -21.11
N ASN A 368 -54.82 -7.53 -20.89
CA ASN A 368 -53.84 -7.31 -21.96
C ASN A 368 -52.83 -8.46 -22.08
N LEU A 369 -52.19 -8.87 -20.98
CA LEU A 369 -51.07 -9.81 -21.02
C LEU A 369 -51.50 -11.25 -21.35
N LEU A 370 -52.43 -11.82 -20.58
CA LEU A 370 -52.96 -13.16 -20.81
C LEU A 370 -53.96 -13.21 -21.97
N ALA A 371 -54.76 -12.16 -22.20
CA ALA A 371 -55.58 -12.04 -23.40
C ALA A 371 -54.74 -12.20 -24.69
N GLY A 372 -53.59 -11.52 -24.77
CA GLY A 372 -52.64 -11.66 -25.88
C GLY A 372 -52.12 -13.09 -26.10
N VAL A 373 -52.19 -13.97 -25.09
CA VAL A 373 -51.74 -15.37 -25.16
C VAL A 373 -52.88 -16.35 -25.43
N LEU A 374 -53.98 -16.21 -24.67
CA LEU A 374 -55.05 -17.19 -24.52
C LEU A 374 -56.27 -16.92 -25.42
N SER A 375 -56.43 -15.72 -25.98
CA SER A 375 -57.59 -15.40 -26.83
C SER A 375 -57.73 -16.33 -28.03
N ASP A 376 -58.98 -16.63 -28.39
CA ASP A 376 -59.33 -17.54 -29.47
C ASP A 376 -58.74 -17.16 -30.83
N ALA A 377 -58.75 -18.12 -31.75
CA ALA A 377 -58.05 -18.06 -33.04
C ALA A 377 -58.50 -16.90 -33.97
N GLU A 378 -59.72 -16.39 -33.79
CA GLU A 378 -60.25 -15.20 -34.50
C GLU A 378 -59.82 -13.87 -33.86
N GLN A 379 -59.58 -13.87 -32.54
CA GLN A 379 -59.12 -12.71 -31.77
C GLN A 379 -57.58 -12.61 -31.73
N GLY A 380 -56.90 -13.73 -32.00
CA GLY A 380 -55.49 -13.76 -32.33
C GLY A 380 -54.54 -13.93 -31.13
N GLY A 381 -54.94 -14.67 -30.10
CA GLY A 381 -54.01 -15.10 -29.05
C GLY A 381 -52.86 -15.96 -29.61
N LEU A 382 -51.69 -15.87 -28.99
CA LEU A 382 -50.49 -16.56 -29.46
C LEU A 382 -50.67 -18.09 -29.52
N ILE A 383 -51.29 -18.72 -28.52
CA ILE A 383 -51.47 -20.18 -28.50
C ILE A 383 -52.38 -20.65 -29.65
N ALA A 384 -53.46 -19.92 -29.90
CA ALA A 384 -54.38 -20.23 -30.99
C ALA A 384 -53.74 -20.03 -32.38
N LYS A 385 -52.90 -18.99 -32.56
CA LYS A 385 -52.07 -18.80 -33.76
C LYS A 385 -51.05 -19.93 -33.95
N GLY A 386 -50.42 -20.37 -32.86
CA GLY A 386 -49.55 -21.56 -32.86
C GLY A 386 -50.30 -22.80 -33.35
N ARG A 387 -51.48 -23.07 -32.80
CA ARG A 387 -52.35 -24.20 -33.22
C ARG A 387 -52.81 -24.10 -34.67
N GLN A 388 -53.07 -22.91 -35.21
CA GLN A 388 -53.44 -22.73 -36.63
C GLN A 388 -52.31 -23.12 -37.59
N VAL A 389 -51.05 -22.82 -37.25
CA VAL A 389 -49.92 -23.04 -38.17
C VAL A 389 -49.14 -24.32 -37.89
N LYS A 390 -49.29 -24.97 -36.73
CA LYS A 390 -48.44 -26.10 -36.29
C LYS A 390 -48.25 -27.22 -37.32
N ASP A 391 -49.29 -27.59 -38.06
CA ASP A 391 -49.26 -28.72 -39.00
C ASP A 391 -48.63 -28.33 -40.36
N GLN A 392 -48.48 -27.03 -40.62
CA GLN A 392 -47.97 -26.45 -41.87
C GLN A 392 -46.63 -25.70 -41.69
N ASP A 393 -46.34 -25.19 -40.50
CA ASP A 393 -45.14 -24.44 -40.14
C ASP A 393 -44.83 -24.60 -38.63
N PRO A 394 -44.46 -25.82 -38.16
CA PRO A 394 -44.18 -26.12 -36.75
C PRO A 394 -43.06 -25.27 -36.15
N VAL A 395 -42.05 -24.88 -36.94
CA VAL A 395 -40.96 -23.99 -36.49
C VAL A 395 -41.50 -22.61 -36.11
N ARG A 396 -42.39 -22.05 -36.93
CA ARG A 396 -43.07 -20.78 -36.64
C ARG A 396 -44.04 -20.89 -35.47
N ALA A 397 -44.76 -22.01 -35.36
CA ALA A 397 -45.61 -22.29 -34.20
C ALA A 397 -44.81 -22.23 -32.89
N TRP A 398 -43.57 -22.71 -32.90
CA TRP A 398 -42.69 -22.67 -31.73
C TRP A 398 -42.10 -21.28 -31.46
N GLU A 399 -41.47 -20.66 -32.47
CA GLU A 399 -40.65 -19.48 -32.29
C GLU A 399 -41.44 -18.18 -32.17
N ASP A 400 -42.43 -17.99 -33.05
CA ASP A 400 -43.15 -16.71 -33.17
C ASP A 400 -44.36 -16.67 -32.24
N PHE A 401 -44.79 -17.82 -31.72
CA PHE A 401 -46.01 -17.95 -30.93
C PHE A 401 -45.80 -18.64 -29.57
N ALA A 402 -45.27 -19.88 -29.51
CA ALA A 402 -45.16 -20.61 -28.26
C ALA A 402 -44.13 -20.02 -27.28
N ARG A 403 -42.92 -19.67 -27.72
CA ARG A 403 -41.91 -19.02 -26.86
C ARG A 403 -42.34 -17.64 -26.33
N PRO A 404 -42.92 -16.74 -27.15
CA PRO A 404 -43.49 -15.50 -26.64
C PRO A 404 -44.64 -15.73 -25.65
N ALA A 405 -45.49 -16.74 -25.87
CA ALA A 405 -46.55 -17.13 -24.94
C ALA A 405 -45.99 -17.61 -23.59
N GLU A 406 -45.00 -18.50 -23.60
CA GLU A 406 -44.29 -18.99 -22.41
C GLU A 406 -43.73 -17.84 -21.57
N ARG A 407 -43.03 -16.89 -22.20
CA ARG A 407 -42.50 -15.70 -21.53
C ARG A 407 -43.63 -14.86 -20.91
N MET A 408 -44.69 -14.58 -21.67
CA MET A 408 -45.80 -13.74 -21.21
C MET A 408 -46.57 -14.38 -20.05
N ILE A 409 -46.77 -15.71 -20.05
CA ILE A 409 -47.33 -16.46 -18.92
C ILE A 409 -46.40 -16.40 -17.70
N GLY A 410 -45.10 -16.59 -17.91
CA GLY A 410 -44.10 -16.53 -16.83
C GLY A 410 -43.94 -15.13 -16.22
N ASP A 411 -44.07 -14.07 -17.01
CA ASP A 411 -44.09 -12.69 -16.52
C ASP A 411 -45.43 -12.36 -15.83
N ALA A 412 -46.56 -12.86 -16.33
CA ALA A 412 -47.87 -12.75 -15.68
C ALA A 412 -47.87 -13.37 -14.27
N ASP A 413 -47.32 -14.58 -14.10
CA ASP A 413 -47.26 -15.27 -12.80
C ASP A 413 -46.43 -14.48 -11.77
N LYS A 414 -45.33 -13.85 -12.21
CA LYS A 414 -44.51 -12.97 -11.37
C LYS A 414 -45.27 -11.73 -10.92
N VAL A 415 -46.02 -11.07 -11.81
CA VAL A 415 -46.84 -9.89 -11.45
C VAL A 415 -47.91 -10.27 -10.43
N VAL A 416 -48.66 -11.36 -10.67
CA VAL A 416 -49.70 -11.82 -9.76
C VAL A 416 -49.11 -12.22 -8.40
N THR A 417 -47.97 -12.90 -8.39
CA THR A 417 -47.26 -13.27 -7.15
C THR A 417 -46.77 -12.04 -6.39
N ALA A 418 -46.19 -11.05 -7.09
CA ALA A 418 -45.78 -9.79 -6.48
C ALA A 418 -46.99 -9.02 -5.92
N GLY A 419 -48.10 -8.95 -6.67
CA GLY A 419 -49.35 -8.35 -6.21
C GLY A 419 -49.89 -9.00 -4.94
N GLN A 420 -49.90 -10.33 -4.87
CA GLN A 420 -50.26 -11.06 -3.66
C GLN A 420 -49.35 -10.74 -2.48
N GLN A 421 -48.02 -10.77 -2.66
CA GLN A 421 -47.05 -10.47 -1.60
C GLN A 421 -47.17 -9.02 -1.11
N LEU A 422 -47.41 -8.07 -2.02
CA LEU A 422 -47.65 -6.66 -1.69
C LEU A 422 -48.95 -6.48 -0.91
N ARG A 423 -50.04 -7.18 -1.28
CA ARG A 423 -51.27 -7.18 -0.47
C ARG A 423 -51.03 -7.77 0.93
N GLU A 424 -50.36 -8.91 1.03
CA GLU A 424 -50.13 -9.60 2.30
C GLU A 424 -49.21 -8.83 3.26
N SER A 425 -48.27 -8.02 2.73
CA SER A 425 -47.29 -7.28 3.54
C SER A 425 -47.65 -5.81 3.80
N LEU A 426 -48.18 -5.09 2.81
CA LEU A 426 -48.40 -3.63 2.90
C LEU A 426 -49.82 -3.26 3.32
N VAL A 427 -50.86 -3.96 2.82
CA VAL A 427 -52.26 -3.58 3.11
C VAL A 427 -52.56 -3.64 4.62
N PRO A 428 -52.19 -4.69 5.39
CA PRO A 428 -52.42 -4.71 6.85
C PRO A 428 -51.73 -3.57 7.60
N VAL A 429 -50.56 -3.11 7.14
CA VAL A 429 -49.82 -1.99 7.74
C VAL A 429 -50.52 -0.67 7.44
N MET A 430 -51.07 -0.51 6.23
CA MET A 430 -51.88 0.64 5.83
C MET A 430 -53.21 0.69 6.60
N ASP A 431 -53.91 -0.44 6.74
CA ASP A 431 -55.13 -0.55 7.53
C ASP A 431 -54.87 -0.22 9.01
N GLN A 432 -53.77 -0.73 9.58
CA GLN A 432 -53.34 -0.39 10.94
C GLN A 432 -53.04 1.10 11.09
N ALA A 433 -52.44 1.73 10.08
CA ALA A 433 -52.16 3.15 10.06
C ALA A 433 -53.45 3.97 10.05
N GLU A 434 -54.42 3.64 9.20
CA GLU A 434 -55.73 4.31 9.20
C GLU A 434 -56.45 4.14 10.54
N GLN A 435 -56.46 2.92 11.11
CA GLN A 435 -57.07 2.63 12.41
C GLN A 435 -56.38 3.32 13.59
N THR A 436 -55.08 3.65 13.49
CA THR A 436 -54.30 4.20 14.62
C THR A 436 -54.08 5.72 14.53
N LEU A 437 -53.82 6.23 13.32
CA LEU A 437 -53.42 7.61 13.06
C LEU A 437 -54.62 8.53 12.81
N VAL A 438 -55.64 8.07 12.07
CA VAL A 438 -56.80 8.91 11.76
C VAL A 438 -57.62 9.27 13.02
N PRO A 439 -57.89 8.33 13.97
CA PRO A 439 -58.48 8.69 15.26
C PRO A 439 -57.59 9.58 16.14
N ALA A 440 -56.28 9.61 15.89
CA ALA A 440 -55.33 10.53 16.55
C ALA A 440 -55.26 11.92 15.89
N GLY A 441 -56.10 12.18 14.87
CA GLY A 441 -56.15 13.44 14.13
C GLY A 441 -55.07 13.59 13.06
N LEU A 442 -54.35 12.52 12.73
CA LEU A 442 -53.28 12.52 11.72
C LEU A 442 -53.78 12.06 10.36
N LYS A 443 -53.14 12.58 9.30
CA LYS A 443 -53.45 12.28 7.89
C LYS A 443 -52.57 11.16 7.36
N THR A 444 -53.20 10.20 6.70
CA THR A 444 -52.55 9.09 6.00
C THR A 444 -52.43 9.32 4.48
N ASP A 445 -52.97 10.42 3.94
CA ASP A 445 -53.00 10.76 2.50
C ASP A 445 -51.68 10.51 1.75
N TRP A 446 -50.54 10.82 2.38
CA TRP A 446 -49.21 10.66 1.80
C TRP A 446 -48.85 9.18 1.57
N ALA A 447 -49.27 8.30 2.49
CA ALA A 447 -49.05 6.87 2.42
C ALA A 447 -50.04 6.23 1.45
N THR A 448 -51.33 6.62 1.51
CA THR A 448 -52.38 6.13 0.62
C THR A 448 -52.06 6.44 -0.84
N ARG A 449 -51.70 7.68 -1.19
CA ARG A 449 -51.28 8.04 -2.55
C ARG A 449 -50.05 7.26 -3.04
N ARG A 450 -49.13 6.93 -2.13
CA ARG A 450 -47.93 6.16 -2.49
C ARG A 450 -48.23 4.67 -2.66
N GLN A 451 -49.18 4.13 -1.90
CA GLN A 451 -49.75 2.79 -2.11
C GLN A 451 -50.47 2.71 -3.46
N ASP A 452 -51.30 3.71 -3.78
CA ASP A 452 -52.03 3.80 -5.06
C ASP A 452 -51.04 3.87 -6.25
N ALA A 453 -50.02 4.73 -6.19
CA ALA A 453 -49.00 4.84 -7.23
C ALA A 453 -48.13 3.59 -7.39
N LEU A 454 -47.93 2.79 -6.33
CA LEU A 454 -47.27 1.49 -6.42
C LEU A 454 -48.19 0.42 -7.03
N SER A 455 -49.49 0.51 -6.80
CA SER A 455 -50.50 -0.35 -7.42
C SER A 455 -50.64 -0.07 -8.91
N GLU A 456 -50.70 1.20 -9.31
CA GLU A 456 -50.71 1.65 -10.71
C GLU A 456 -49.47 1.15 -11.45
N ARG A 457 -48.27 1.34 -10.88
CA ARG A 457 -47.02 0.85 -11.45
C ARG A 457 -46.92 -0.68 -11.57
N LEU A 458 -47.61 -1.43 -10.73
CA LEU A 458 -47.68 -2.89 -10.84
C LEU A 458 -48.56 -3.30 -12.05
N ASP A 459 -49.62 -2.54 -12.32
CA ASP A 459 -50.47 -2.76 -13.49
C ASP A 459 -49.79 -2.31 -14.79
N ASP A 460 -49.13 -1.14 -14.79
CA ASP A 460 -48.28 -0.66 -15.90
C ASP A 460 -47.19 -1.67 -16.28
N ALA A 461 -46.61 -2.35 -15.27
CA ALA A 461 -45.65 -3.43 -15.49
C ALA A 461 -46.32 -4.59 -16.24
N ALA A 462 -47.53 -5.02 -15.84
CA ALA A 462 -48.27 -6.06 -16.56
C ALA A 462 -48.57 -5.70 -18.02
N ASP A 463 -49.00 -4.45 -18.30
CA ASP A 463 -49.23 -3.98 -19.66
C ASP A 463 -47.94 -3.96 -20.49
N THR A 464 -46.85 -3.44 -19.90
CA THR A 464 -45.54 -3.38 -20.55
C THR A 464 -44.96 -4.78 -20.80
N ALA A 465 -45.32 -5.77 -19.99
CA ALA A 465 -44.84 -7.15 -20.07
C ALA A 465 -45.09 -7.80 -21.43
N VAL A 466 -46.13 -7.36 -22.17
CA VAL A 466 -46.43 -7.82 -23.53
C VAL A 466 -45.22 -7.62 -24.46
N ARG A 467 -44.38 -6.60 -24.20
CA ARG A 467 -43.27 -6.19 -25.08
C ARG A 467 -41.88 -6.41 -24.48
N VAL A 468 -41.72 -6.35 -23.16
CA VAL A 468 -40.41 -6.35 -22.48
C VAL A 468 -40.46 -7.22 -21.21
N PRO A 469 -39.39 -7.97 -20.84
CA PRO A 469 -39.31 -8.68 -19.56
C PRO A 469 -39.34 -7.74 -18.34
N LEU A 470 -39.83 -8.23 -17.19
CA LEU A 470 -40.21 -7.39 -16.04
C LEU A 470 -39.32 -7.43 -14.78
N SER A 471 -38.24 -8.24 -14.74
CA SER A 471 -37.48 -8.53 -13.50
C SER A 471 -37.19 -7.29 -12.64
N ASP A 472 -36.56 -6.30 -13.26
CA ASP A 472 -35.99 -5.13 -12.58
C ASP A 472 -37.10 -4.16 -12.09
N GLN A 473 -38.26 -4.15 -12.77
CA GLN A 473 -39.39 -3.31 -12.39
C GLN A 473 -40.09 -3.87 -11.14
N LEU A 474 -40.31 -5.18 -11.09
CA LEU A 474 -40.96 -5.84 -9.95
C LEU A 474 -40.10 -5.80 -8.68
N GLU A 475 -38.78 -5.97 -8.80
CA GLU A 475 -37.86 -5.80 -7.67
C GLU A 475 -37.93 -4.37 -7.11
N LYS A 476 -37.91 -3.36 -7.99
CA LYS A 476 -38.01 -1.95 -7.59
C LYS A 476 -39.34 -1.62 -6.91
N ILE A 477 -40.47 -2.09 -7.43
CA ILE A 477 -41.80 -1.89 -6.81
C ILE A 477 -41.83 -2.54 -5.42
N SER A 478 -41.29 -3.76 -5.29
CA SER A 478 -41.23 -4.49 -4.01
C SER A 478 -40.38 -3.76 -2.97
N GLY A 479 -39.21 -3.24 -3.35
CA GLY A 479 -38.34 -2.46 -2.47
C GLY A 479 -38.98 -1.14 -2.01
N GLU A 480 -39.65 -0.42 -2.92
CA GLU A 480 -40.37 0.81 -2.58
C GLU A 480 -41.57 0.57 -1.64
N ALA A 481 -42.28 -0.54 -1.81
CA ALA A 481 -43.39 -0.94 -0.94
C ALA A 481 -42.91 -1.33 0.46
N ALA A 482 -41.83 -2.09 0.58
CA ALA A 482 -41.22 -2.44 1.87
C ALA A 482 -40.72 -1.19 2.62
N ALA A 483 -40.16 -0.21 1.89
CA ALA A 483 -39.78 1.08 2.45
C ALA A 483 -41.00 1.87 2.95
N LEU A 484 -42.11 1.91 2.20
CA LEU A 484 -43.36 2.53 2.64
C LEU A 484 -43.93 1.86 3.91
N GLY A 485 -44.02 0.53 3.95
CA GLY A 485 -44.50 -0.19 5.14
C GLY A 485 -43.65 0.07 6.39
N THR A 486 -42.32 0.18 6.21
CA THR A 486 -41.39 0.58 7.28
C THR A 486 -41.65 2.02 7.75
N GLN A 487 -41.78 2.97 6.81
CA GLN A 487 -42.05 4.38 7.09
C GLN A 487 -43.36 4.56 7.86
N VAL A 488 -44.43 3.88 7.43
CA VAL A 488 -45.75 3.90 8.08
C VAL A 488 -45.69 3.34 9.51
N THR A 489 -44.99 2.21 9.70
CA THR A 489 -44.80 1.61 11.03
C THR A 489 -44.03 2.53 11.97
N GLN A 490 -43.03 3.25 11.46
CA GLN A 490 -42.29 4.26 12.23
C GLN A 490 -43.16 5.46 12.60
N VAL A 491 -44.02 5.95 11.69
CA VAL A 491 -44.99 7.02 11.98
C VAL A 491 -45.97 6.61 13.09
N ILE A 492 -46.47 5.35 13.08
CA ILE A 492 -47.30 4.81 14.16
C ILE A 492 -46.56 4.80 15.50
N GLY A 493 -45.29 4.36 15.52
CA GLY A 493 -44.46 4.35 16.73
C GLY A 493 -44.19 5.74 17.30
N LEU A 494 -43.91 6.72 16.44
CA LEU A 494 -43.64 8.11 16.84
C LEU A 494 -44.90 8.84 17.31
N ASP A 495 -46.06 8.60 16.69
CA ASP A 495 -47.34 9.13 17.19
C ASP A 495 -47.68 8.55 18.57
N LYS A 496 -47.33 7.28 18.83
CA LYS A 496 -47.48 6.68 20.15
C LYS A 496 -46.61 7.39 21.19
N GLU A 497 -45.34 7.66 20.91
CA GLU A 497 -44.46 8.42 21.82
C GLU A 497 -44.98 9.86 22.03
N ARG A 498 -45.47 10.51 20.96
CA ARG A 498 -46.12 11.84 21.02
C ARG A 498 -47.34 11.86 21.93
N ARG A 499 -48.14 10.80 21.98
CA ARG A 499 -49.37 10.74 22.79
C ARG A 499 -49.14 10.23 24.22
N GLU A 500 -48.29 9.23 24.41
CA GLU A 500 -48.16 8.52 25.69
C GLU A 500 -46.98 8.98 26.56
N VAL A 501 -45.94 9.58 25.96
CA VAL A 501 -44.68 9.87 26.67
C VAL A 501 -44.39 11.37 26.73
N ALA A 502 -44.45 12.06 25.59
CA ALA A 502 -44.09 13.48 25.51
C ALA A 502 -44.93 14.40 26.42
N PRO A 503 -46.27 14.24 26.56
CA PRO A 503 -47.06 15.09 27.46
C PRO A 503 -46.62 14.95 28.92
N GLY A 504 -46.36 13.72 29.40
CA GLY A 504 -45.88 13.49 30.76
C GLY A 504 -44.50 14.07 31.06
N GLN A 505 -43.64 14.23 30.03
CA GLN A 505 -42.36 14.94 30.17
C GLN A 505 -42.55 16.46 30.29
N ILE A 506 -43.53 17.02 29.59
CA ILE A 506 -43.84 18.47 29.66
C ILE A 506 -44.57 18.78 30.96
N GLU A 507 -45.63 18.04 31.29
CA GLU A 507 -46.39 18.15 32.55
C GLU A 507 -45.49 17.95 33.78
N GLY A 508 -44.51 17.03 33.71
CA GLY A 508 -43.53 16.83 34.77
C GLY A 508 -42.66 18.07 35.02
N ALA A 509 -42.18 18.71 33.95
CA ALA A 509 -41.41 19.95 34.02
C ALA A 509 -42.27 21.14 34.47
N GLU A 510 -43.49 21.27 33.96
CA GLU A 510 -44.47 22.30 34.39
C GLU A 510 -44.76 22.21 35.89
N LYS A 511 -45.00 20.99 36.38
CA LYS A 511 -45.27 20.74 37.79
C LYS A 511 -44.07 21.11 38.66
N ASP A 512 -42.87 20.63 38.33
CA ASP A 512 -41.66 20.93 39.12
C ASP A 512 -41.34 22.45 39.11
N VAL A 513 -41.50 23.14 37.98
CA VAL A 513 -41.37 24.61 37.90
C VAL A 513 -42.41 25.32 38.77
N SER A 514 -43.67 24.88 38.77
CA SER A 514 -44.75 25.46 39.59
C SER A 514 -44.55 25.21 41.09
N GLU A 515 -44.13 24.01 41.47
CA GLU A 515 -43.82 23.65 42.85
C GLU A 515 -42.58 24.42 43.34
N ALA A 516 -41.51 24.46 42.53
CA ALA A 516 -40.29 25.21 42.82
C ALA A 516 -40.55 26.72 42.95
N ARG A 517 -41.38 27.33 42.09
CA ARG A 517 -41.77 28.75 42.23
C ARG A 517 -42.38 29.06 43.59
N THR A 518 -43.29 28.20 44.05
CA THR A 518 -43.93 28.35 45.36
C THR A 518 -42.94 28.11 46.51
N GLU A 519 -42.10 27.09 46.39
CA GLU A 519 -41.07 26.72 47.37
C GLU A 519 -40.01 27.82 47.54
N LEU A 520 -39.42 28.27 46.43
CA LEU A 520 -38.36 29.28 46.40
C LEU A 520 -38.89 30.65 46.84
N HIS A 521 -40.09 31.04 46.43
CA HIS A 521 -40.76 32.26 46.90
C HIS A 521 -40.93 32.27 48.43
N GLY A 522 -41.48 31.19 49.00
CA GLY A 522 -41.66 31.09 50.45
C GLY A 522 -40.33 31.11 51.23
N LYS A 523 -39.27 30.49 50.69
CA LYS A 523 -37.92 30.55 51.26
C LYS A 523 -37.31 31.95 51.18
N LEU A 524 -37.48 32.66 50.06
CA LEU A 524 -37.03 34.04 49.88
C LEU A 524 -37.72 35.00 50.86
N GLN A 525 -39.04 34.91 50.99
CA GLN A 525 -39.79 35.70 51.98
C GLN A 525 -39.34 35.39 53.43
N ALA A 526 -39.02 34.14 53.75
CA ALA A 526 -38.49 33.74 55.05
C ALA A 526 -37.06 34.28 55.33
N LEU A 527 -36.27 34.55 54.29
CA LEU A 527 -34.98 35.25 54.37
C LEU A 527 -35.14 36.78 54.45
N GLY A 528 -36.36 37.30 54.42
CA GLY A 528 -36.64 38.74 54.47
C GLY A 528 -36.69 39.43 53.11
N VAL A 529 -36.33 38.75 52.02
CA VAL A 529 -36.20 39.34 50.68
C VAL A 529 -37.44 39.07 49.80
N PHE A 530 -37.56 39.77 48.67
CA PHE A 530 -38.63 39.57 47.67
C PHE A 530 -40.08 39.62 48.22
N GLN A 531 -40.33 40.41 49.28
CA GLN A 531 -41.60 40.44 50.02
C GLN A 531 -42.82 40.79 49.14
N ASP A 532 -42.68 41.82 48.30
CA ASP A 532 -43.74 42.29 47.38
C ASP A 532 -43.85 41.43 46.10
N GLY A 533 -42.99 40.43 45.93
CA GLY A 533 -42.97 39.54 44.78
C GLY A 533 -43.97 38.38 44.88
N THR A 534 -44.23 37.72 43.76
CA THR A 534 -45.13 36.56 43.65
C THR A 534 -44.38 35.31 43.17
N PRO A 535 -44.90 34.08 43.42
CA PRO A 535 -44.29 32.85 42.92
C PRO A 535 -44.00 32.85 41.42
N ASP A 536 -44.91 33.39 40.59
CA ASP A 536 -44.76 33.43 39.12
C ASP A 536 -43.60 34.31 38.61
N GLN A 537 -43.10 35.21 39.46
CA GLN A 537 -41.94 36.06 39.18
C GLN A 537 -40.61 35.39 39.57
N VAL A 538 -40.63 34.29 40.34
CA VAL A 538 -39.43 33.49 40.63
C VAL A 538 -39.10 32.59 39.43
N LEU A 539 -37.81 32.27 39.24
CA LEU A 539 -37.29 31.59 38.04
C LEU A 539 -37.55 32.37 36.73
N ARG A 540 -37.43 33.71 36.77
CA ARG A 540 -37.61 34.61 35.62
C ARG A 540 -36.31 35.35 35.26
N GLU A 541 -35.25 34.58 35.07
CA GLU A 541 -33.92 35.11 34.72
C GLU A 541 -33.69 35.13 33.21
N GLN A 542 -32.99 36.17 32.71
CA GLN A 542 -32.78 36.34 31.26
C GLN A 542 -32.00 35.16 30.67
N GLY A 543 -32.57 34.49 29.67
CA GLY A 543 -32.00 33.29 29.03
C GLY A 543 -32.11 31.99 29.84
N ARG A 544 -32.51 32.09 31.12
CA ARG A 544 -32.55 31.00 32.13
C ARG A 544 -33.96 30.74 32.68
N ASP A 545 -35.00 31.23 32.01
CA ASP A 545 -36.41 30.96 32.36
C ASP A 545 -36.83 29.55 31.90
N PRO A 546 -37.14 28.61 32.82
CA PRO A 546 -37.56 27.26 32.45
C PRO A 546 -38.96 27.24 31.81
N SER A 547 -39.80 28.26 31.99
CA SER A 547 -41.08 28.37 31.28
C SER A 547 -40.91 28.63 29.78
N GLU A 548 -39.85 29.32 29.35
CA GLU A 548 -39.57 29.46 27.91
C GLU A 548 -39.04 28.14 27.31
N ARG A 549 -38.38 27.29 28.10
CA ARG A 549 -38.03 25.90 27.69
C ARG A 549 -39.26 25.02 27.54
N ILE A 550 -40.15 25.02 28.54
CA ILE A 550 -41.44 24.31 28.50
C ILE A 550 -42.32 24.75 27.32
N LYS A 551 -42.45 26.06 27.10
CA LYS A 551 -43.18 26.63 25.96
C LYS A 551 -42.59 26.21 24.61
N SER A 552 -41.26 26.15 24.52
CA SER A 552 -40.58 25.60 23.34
C SER A 552 -40.84 24.10 23.20
N ALA A 553 -40.89 23.33 24.30
CA ALA A 553 -41.24 21.91 24.28
C ALA A 553 -42.66 21.69 23.74
N HIS A 554 -43.66 22.47 24.16
CA HIS A 554 -45.00 22.47 23.55
C HIS A 554 -44.98 22.74 22.04
N GLN A 555 -44.24 23.78 21.60
CA GLN A 555 -44.09 24.08 20.16
C GLN A 555 -43.45 22.92 19.38
N HIS A 556 -42.48 22.22 19.97
CA HIS A 556 -41.90 21.03 19.35
C HIS A 556 -42.89 19.85 19.35
N HIS A 557 -43.67 19.65 20.42
CA HIS A 557 -44.72 18.62 20.51
C HIS A 557 -45.80 18.79 19.43
N ASP A 558 -46.28 20.01 19.22
CA ASP A 558 -47.17 20.38 18.11
C ASP A 558 -46.53 20.07 16.74
N GLY A 559 -45.25 20.41 16.58
CA GLY A 559 -44.46 20.13 15.37
C GLY A 559 -44.31 18.65 15.02
N VAL A 560 -44.37 17.74 16.01
CA VAL A 560 -44.39 16.29 15.75
C VAL A 560 -45.59 15.93 14.86
N ALA A 561 -46.79 16.43 15.19
CA ALA A 561 -48.00 16.11 14.42
C ALA A 561 -47.91 16.64 12.98
N GLN A 562 -47.35 17.83 12.76
CA GLN A 562 -47.12 18.38 11.42
C GLN A 562 -46.17 17.52 10.58
N SER A 563 -45.13 16.95 11.20
CA SER A 563 -44.14 16.09 10.54
C SER A 563 -44.75 14.73 10.19
N LEU A 564 -45.45 14.09 11.13
CA LEU A 564 -46.14 12.81 10.92
C LEU A 564 -47.25 12.89 9.85
N ASN A 565 -47.96 14.02 9.75
CA ASN A 565 -48.93 14.31 8.68
C ASN A 565 -48.34 14.32 7.26
N GLN A 566 -47.00 14.38 7.13
CA GLN A 566 -46.27 14.36 5.86
C GLN A 566 -45.47 13.06 5.67
N GLY A 567 -45.51 12.14 6.65
CA GLY A 567 -44.66 10.95 6.68
C GLY A 567 -43.20 11.25 7.06
N ASP A 568 -42.88 12.45 7.55
CA ASP A 568 -41.52 12.81 7.95
C ASP A 568 -41.19 12.24 9.33
N VAL A 569 -40.58 11.04 9.29
CA VAL A 569 -40.09 10.29 10.46
C VAL A 569 -38.93 11.00 11.15
N GLU A 570 -38.05 11.67 10.39
CA GLU A 570 -36.83 12.29 10.95
C GLU A 570 -37.16 13.61 11.63
N GLY A 571 -37.97 14.47 11.00
CA GLY A 571 -38.51 15.67 11.61
C GLY A 571 -39.31 15.36 12.87
N ALA A 572 -40.22 14.39 12.82
CA ALA A 572 -41.01 13.96 13.98
C ALA A 572 -40.14 13.48 15.15
N ARG A 573 -39.07 12.70 14.88
CA ARG A 573 -38.12 12.26 15.91
C ARG A 573 -37.33 13.44 16.49
N GLY A 574 -36.81 14.34 15.65
CA GLY A 574 -36.08 15.53 16.09
C GLY A 574 -36.93 16.45 16.98
N HIS A 575 -38.23 16.56 16.68
CA HIS A 575 -39.19 17.25 17.54
C HIS A 575 -39.37 16.54 18.91
N LEU A 576 -39.54 15.22 18.96
CA LEU A 576 -39.65 14.47 20.23
C LEU A 576 -38.38 14.52 21.08
N ASP A 577 -37.20 14.43 20.46
CA ASP A 577 -35.91 14.59 21.15
C ASP A 577 -35.75 16.01 21.71
N SER A 578 -36.24 17.03 20.99
CA SER A 578 -36.27 18.43 21.46
C SER A 578 -37.20 18.59 22.68
N VAL A 579 -38.39 17.99 22.68
CA VAL A 579 -39.29 17.96 23.85
C VAL A 579 -38.54 17.40 25.07
N ARG A 580 -37.92 16.23 24.92
CA ARG A 580 -37.22 15.54 26.01
C ARG A 580 -36.09 16.40 26.60
N ASN A 581 -35.28 17.01 25.74
CA ASN A 581 -34.15 17.84 26.16
C ASN A 581 -34.64 19.14 26.84
N LEU A 582 -35.64 19.82 26.28
CA LEU A 582 -36.16 21.08 26.83
C LEU A 582 -36.85 20.88 28.19
N SER A 583 -37.58 19.78 28.39
CA SER A 583 -38.10 19.40 29.71
C SER A 583 -36.98 19.10 30.71
N GLN A 584 -35.91 18.44 30.30
CA GLN A 584 -34.75 18.18 31.16
C GLN A 584 -33.98 19.46 31.53
N GLU A 585 -33.81 20.40 30.58
CA GLU A 585 -33.25 21.73 30.86
C GLU A 585 -34.08 22.51 31.88
N ALA A 586 -35.42 22.44 31.78
CA ALA A 586 -36.31 23.09 32.74
C ALA A 586 -36.12 22.55 34.17
N HIS A 587 -36.05 21.22 34.34
CA HIS A 587 -35.71 20.59 35.61
C HIS A 587 -34.29 20.97 36.11
N GLY A 588 -33.31 21.05 35.21
CA GLY A 588 -31.94 21.47 35.54
C GLY A 588 -31.89 22.89 36.12
N LEU A 589 -32.54 23.84 35.46
CA LEU A 589 -32.65 25.24 35.92
C LEU A 589 -33.33 25.35 37.30
N VAL A 590 -34.35 24.54 37.56
CA VAL A 590 -35.00 24.45 38.86
C VAL A 590 -34.04 23.92 39.94
N ALA A 591 -33.32 22.83 39.65
CA ALA A 591 -32.37 22.23 40.58
C ALA A 591 -31.19 23.17 40.90
N ASP A 592 -30.62 23.81 39.89
CA ASP A 592 -29.55 24.80 40.05
C ASP A 592 -30.02 26.00 40.90
N SER A 593 -31.27 26.44 40.72
CA SER A 593 -31.84 27.57 41.47
C SER A 593 -32.10 27.23 42.94
N ARG A 594 -32.54 26.00 43.22
CA ARG A 594 -32.63 25.45 44.60
C ARG A 594 -31.26 25.44 45.27
N ALA A 595 -30.23 24.96 44.59
CA ALA A 595 -28.86 24.92 45.10
C ALA A 595 -28.25 26.32 45.29
N ALA A 596 -28.50 27.25 44.37
CA ALA A 596 -28.07 28.64 44.47
C ALA A 596 -28.67 29.33 45.71
N LEU A 597 -29.97 29.14 45.96
CA LEU A 597 -30.65 29.68 47.14
C LEU A 597 -30.08 29.11 48.46
N GLU A 598 -29.80 27.80 48.50
CA GLU A 598 -29.26 27.14 49.70
C GLU A 598 -27.83 27.61 50.01
N ALA A 599 -26.98 27.77 48.99
CA ALA A 599 -25.59 28.20 49.16
C ALA A 599 -25.41 29.72 49.39
N TYR A 600 -26.38 30.54 48.98
CA TYR A 600 -26.23 32.00 48.94
C TYR A 600 -25.84 32.65 50.28
N PRO A 601 -26.53 32.41 51.43
CA PRO A 601 -26.23 33.14 52.66
C PRO A 601 -24.81 32.90 53.17
N THR A 602 -24.34 31.65 53.10
CA THR A 602 -22.97 31.27 53.49
C THR A 602 -21.93 31.83 52.52
N THR A 603 -22.25 31.88 51.23
CA THR A 603 -21.35 32.44 50.21
C THR A 603 -21.21 33.95 50.41
N LEU A 604 -22.32 34.68 50.55
CA LEU A 604 -22.32 36.13 50.77
C LEU A 604 -21.53 36.52 52.04
N ASP A 605 -21.81 35.84 53.16
CA ASP A 605 -21.13 36.07 54.45
C ASP A 605 -19.62 35.82 54.37
N GLU A 606 -19.18 34.76 53.68
CA GLU A 606 -17.75 34.49 53.45
C GLU A 606 -17.12 35.58 52.57
N ARG A 607 -17.75 35.99 51.46
CA ARG A 607 -17.19 37.04 50.59
C ARG A 607 -17.08 38.36 51.34
N GLN A 608 -18.11 38.77 52.07
CA GLN A 608 -18.09 40.00 52.87
C GLN A 608 -17.00 39.98 53.95
N LYS A 609 -16.89 38.88 54.72
CA LYS A 609 -15.82 38.71 55.72
C LYS A 609 -14.43 38.71 55.10
N ARG A 610 -14.28 38.12 53.91
CA ARG A 610 -13.01 38.09 53.19
C ARG A 610 -12.64 39.46 52.62
N THR A 611 -13.60 40.22 52.07
CA THR A 611 -13.38 41.63 51.68
C THR A 611 -12.84 42.43 52.86
N VAL A 612 -13.52 42.38 54.02
CA VAL A 612 -13.07 43.09 55.24
C VAL A 612 -11.70 42.57 55.71
N SER A 613 -11.47 41.25 55.73
CA SER A 613 -10.19 40.68 56.16
C SER A 613 -9.02 41.06 55.24
N ILE A 614 -9.26 41.29 53.95
CA ILE A 614 -8.23 41.76 53.02
C ILE A 614 -8.01 43.26 53.25
N ASP A 615 -9.08 44.06 53.36
CA ASP A 615 -9.06 45.50 53.65
C ASP A 615 -8.28 45.83 54.94
N ASP A 616 -8.65 45.19 56.06
CA ASP A 616 -7.97 45.30 57.36
C ASP A 616 -6.47 44.92 57.28
N SER A 617 -6.12 43.98 56.39
CA SER A 617 -4.74 43.52 56.25
C SER A 617 -3.82 44.53 55.54
N ILE A 618 -4.38 45.47 54.77
CA ILE A 618 -3.61 46.50 54.06
C ILE A 618 -2.89 47.39 55.07
N GLU A 619 -3.62 48.07 55.96
CA GLU A 619 -3.04 48.93 57.00
C GLU A 619 -2.25 48.09 58.04
N ALA A 620 -2.78 46.94 58.45
CA ALA A 620 -2.17 46.15 59.54
C ALA A 620 -0.88 45.40 59.14
N THR A 621 -0.73 45.03 57.86
CA THR A 621 0.35 44.14 57.39
C THR A 621 1.11 44.71 56.18
N TYR A 622 0.43 45.03 55.09
CA TYR A 622 1.08 45.25 53.80
C TYR A 622 1.66 46.67 53.64
N GLU A 623 1.00 47.71 54.14
CA GLU A 623 1.57 49.06 54.21
C GLU A 623 2.87 49.10 55.04
N PRO A 624 2.92 48.55 56.29
CA PRO A 624 4.17 48.43 57.04
C PRO A 624 5.26 47.61 56.34
N VAL A 625 4.92 46.65 55.47
CA VAL A 625 5.89 45.91 54.65
C VAL A 625 6.44 46.83 53.55
N LEU A 626 5.57 47.49 52.78
CA LEU A 626 5.97 48.38 51.70
C LEU A 626 6.86 49.53 52.21
N ASP A 627 6.50 50.14 53.34
CA ASP A 627 7.31 51.16 54.03
C ASP A 627 8.72 50.64 54.38
N ARG A 628 8.83 49.41 54.91
CA ARG A 628 10.14 48.80 55.19
C ARG A 628 10.93 48.57 53.91
N ILE A 629 10.30 48.15 52.82
CA ILE A 629 10.98 47.97 51.53
C ILE A 629 11.48 49.33 51.03
N GLN A 630 10.63 50.37 51.01
CA GLN A 630 10.99 51.72 50.54
C GLN A 630 12.08 52.39 51.40
N ALA A 631 12.08 52.17 52.72
CA ALA A 631 13.12 52.67 53.62
C ALA A 631 14.46 51.91 53.48
N THR A 632 14.42 50.66 53.02
CA THR A 632 15.59 49.77 52.97
C THR A 632 16.26 49.76 51.59
N TYR A 633 15.49 49.79 50.51
CA TYR A 633 15.95 49.58 49.14
C TYR A 633 15.78 50.82 48.25
N ALA A 634 16.66 50.96 47.25
CA ALA A 634 16.63 52.11 46.33
C ALA A 634 15.38 52.07 45.43
N PRO A 635 14.78 53.22 45.01
CA PRO A 635 13.53 53.23 44.25
C PRO A 635 13.52 52.36 42.98
N VAL A 636 14.64 52.30 42.24
CA VAL A 636 14.79 51.45 41.04
C VAL A 636 14.64 49.94 41.35
N VAL A 637 14.87 49.52 42.59
CA VAL A 637 14.69 48.13 43.03
C VAL A 637 13.22 47.73 43.04
N LEU A 638 12.30 48.67 43.27
CA LEU A 638 10.86 48.44 43.31
C LEU A 638 10.30 48.09 41.93
N GLU A 639 10.81 48.77 40.87
CA GLU A 639 10.54 48.43 39.47
C GLU A 639 11.22 47.11 39.07
N LEU A 640 12.46 46.87 39.50
CA LEU A 640 13.23 45.67 39.13
C LEU A 640 12.73 44.38 39.81
N VAL A 641 12.07 44.46 40.96
CA VAL A 641 11.51 43.29 41.66
C VAL A 641 10.09 42.94 41.24
N ALA A 642 9.30 43.90 40.74
CA ALA A 642 7.90 43.68 40.39
C ALA A 642 7.68 42.46 39.46
N PRO A 643 8.44 42.27 38.36
CA PRO A 643 8.28 41.10 37.49
C PRO A 643 8.58 39.76 38.18
N ASP A 644 9.49 39.73 39.17
CA ASP A 644 9.85 38.50 39.89
C ASP A 644 8.77 38.06 40.89
N VAL A 645 7.83 38.94 41.24
CA VAL A 645 6.73 38.67 42.18
C VAL A 645 5.34 38.75 41.53
N ASN A 646 5.28 38.87 40.20
CA ASN A 646 4.06 39.08 39.41
C ASN A 646 3.28 40.36 39.75
N SER A 647 3.95 41.36 40.34
CA SER A 647 3.44 42.73 40.44
C SER A 647 3.47 43.39 39.05
N GLY A 648 2.71 44.48 38.90
CA GLY A 648 2.60 45.24 37.65
C GLY A 648 3.89 45.95 37.23
N LYS A 649 3.89 47.29 37.25
CA LYS A 649 5.08 48.07 36.85
C LYS A 649 6.08 48.23 38.00
N THR A 650 5.58 48.34 39.22
CA THR A 650 6.34 48.52 40.45
C THR A 650 5.46 48.06 41.62
N ILE A 651 6.08 47.44 42.63
CA ILE A 651 5.38 46.95 43.84
C ILE A 651 4.73 48.05 44.70
N THR A 652 4.89 49.31 44.31
CA THR A 652 4.17 50.45 44.88
C THR A 652 2.73 50.58 44.36
N ASP A 653 2.43 49.98 43.22
CA ASP A 653 1.12 50.03 42.58
C ASP A 653 0.18 48.95 43.16
N ASP A 654 0.74 47.88 43.72
CA ASP A 654 0.01 46.71 44.23
C ASP A 654 -1.04 47.05 45.31
N ILE A 655 -0.73 47.94 46.27
CA ILE A 655 -1.69 48.37 47.30
C ILE A 655 -2.82 49.24 46.71
N PRO A 656 -2.55 50.26 45.86
CA PRO A 656 -3.57 50.93 45.07
C PRO A 656 -4.45 49.97 44.24
N ASN A 657 -3.86 49.02 43.53
CA ASN A 657 -4.57 48.03 42.71
C ASN A 657 -5.48 47.14 43.57
N ALA A 658 -4.98 46.65 44.71
CA ALA A 658 -5.77 45.87 45.66
C ALA A 658 -6.97 46.66 46.19
N ASN A 659 -6.80 47.95 46.47
CA ASN A 659 -7.91 48.84 46.88
C ASN A 659 -8.95 49.05 45.77
N GLU A 660 -8.55 49.22 44.51
CA GLU A 660 -9.46 49.32 43.36
C GLU A 660 -10.24 48.02 43.16
N LEU A 661 -9.57 46.87 43.29
CA LEU A 661 -10.19 45.54 43.24
C LEU A 661 -11.15 45.31 44.41
N LEU A 662 -10.82 45.76 45.63
CA LEU A 662 -11.75 45.72 46.77
C LEU A 662 -12.95 46.63 46.59
N GLY A 663 -12.79 47.81 45.99
CA GLY A 663 -13.90 48.68 45.57
C GLY A 663 -14.83 47.96 44.59
N THR A 664 -14.26 47.40 43.53
CA THR A 664 -14.97 46.59 42.52
C THR A 664 -15.69 45.39 43.15
N ALA A 665 -15.04 44.68 44.08
CA ALA A 665 -15.63 43.54 44.78
C ALA A 665 -16.83 43.95 45.67
N ARG A 666 -16.81 45.15 46.27
CA ARG A 666 -17.96 45.69 47.03
C ARG A 666 -19.13 46.00 46.09
N GLU A 667 -18.90 46.73 45.00
CA GLU A 667 -19.95 47.04 43.99
C GLU A 667 -20.56 45.77 43.36
N GLN A 668 -19.73 44.76 43.07
CA GLN A 668 -20.19 43.45 42.57
C GLN A 668 -20.98 42.68 43.64
N THR A 669 -20.60 42.79 44.92
CA THR A 669 -21.35 42.17 46.03
C THR A 669 -22.70 42.84 46.23
N GLU A 670 -22.78 44.18 46.13
CA GLU A 670 -24.04 44.93 46.16
C GLU A 670 -24.95 44.56 44.97
N THR A 671 -24.37 44.42 43.77
CA THR A 671 -25.09 43.94 42.57
C THR A 671 -25.64 42.53 42.77
N ALA A 672 -24.86 41.61 43.35
CA ALA A 672 -25.30 40.26 43.67
C ALA A 672 -26.47 40.25 44.66
N VAL A 673 -26.45 41.16 45.65
CA VAL A 673 -27.56 41.36 46.61
C VAL A 673 -28.80 41.90 45.89
N GLU A 674 -28.67 42.91 45.02
CA GLU A 674 -29.81 43.41 44.23
C GLU A 674 -30.45 42.32 43.35
N HIS A 675 -29.65 41.47 42.72
CA HIS A 675 -30.14 40.35 41.92
C HIS A 675 -30.83 39.28 42.79
N PHE A 676 -30.26 38.95 43.96
CA PHE A 676 -30.88 38.01 44.89
C PHE A 676 -32.21 38.53 45.45
N ASP A 677 -32.27 39.81 45.81
CA ASP A 677 -33.48 40.49 46.30
C ASP A 677 -34.60 40.54 45.25
N ARG A 678 -34.24 40.48 43.96
CA ARG A 678 -35.15 40.35 42.80
C ARG A 678 -35.45 38.88 42.41
N ALA A 679 -35.08 37.91 43.24
CA ALA A 679 -35.21 36.47 43.00
C ALA A 679 -34.45 35.93 41.77
N GLN A 680 -33.36 36.61 41.35
CA GLN A 680 -32.47 36.20 40.26
C GLN A 680 -31.30 35.36 40.80
N LEU A 681 -31.64 34.18 41.31
CA LEU A 681 -30.78 33.30 42.11
C LEU A 681 -29.51 32.85 41.39
N LEU A 682 -29.62 32.48 40.10
CA LEU A 682 -28.47 32.00 39.32
C LEU A 682 -27.54 33.15 38.93
N THR A 683 -28.10 34.32 38.65
CA THR A 683 -27.35 35.55 38.36
C THR A 683 -26.58 36.00 39.60
N ALA A 684 -27.24 36.11 40.76
CA ALA A 684 -26.59 36.47 42.03
C ALA A 684 -25.47 35.49 42.44
N ARG A 685 -25.64 34.18 42.17
CA ARG A 685 -24.59 33.16 42.36
C ARG A 685 -23.37 33.45 41.47
N ASP A 686 -23.60 33.76 40.21
CA ASP A 686 -22.53 34.02 39.23
C ASP A 686 -21.80 35.35 39.53
N ASP A 687 -22.50 36.35 40.05
CA ASP A 687 -21.91 37.60 40.57
C ASP A 687 -21.03 37.32 41.79
N LEU A 688 -21.47 36.52 42.78
CA LEU A 688 -20.65 36.12 43.93
C LEU A 688 -19.45 35.23 43.55
N GLN A 689 -19.53 34.51 42.43
CA GLN A 689 -18.38 33.82 41.84
C GLN A 689 -17.40 34.81 41.18
N THR A 690 -17.90 35.87 40.57
CA THR A 690 -17.08 36.97 40.04
C THR A 690 -16.35 37.71 41.17
N VAL A 691 -17.04 38.00 42.28
CA VAL A 691 -16.46 38.56 43.51
C VAL A 691 -15.30 37.71 44.04
N ASP A 692 -15.40 36.37 44.06
CA ASP A 692 -14.28 35.51 44.47
C ASP A 692 -13.05 35.68 43.57
N GLY A 693 -13.26 35.82 42.25
CA GLY A 693 -12.21 36.14 41.30
C GLY A 693 -11.51 37.45 41.65
N THR A 694 -12.29 38.51 41.84
CA THR A 694 -11.80 39.86 42.22
C THR A 694 -11.04 39.84 43.55
N LEU A 695 -11.56 39.16 44.58
CA LEU A 695 -10.91 39.04 45.90
C LEU A 695 -9.63 38.19 45.88
N ARG A 696 -9.53 37.18 45.00
CA ARG A 696 -8.28 36.44 44.77
C ARG A 696 -7.23 37.32 44.10
N SER A 697 -7.63 38.14 43.14
CA SER A 697 -6.73 39.12 42.50
C SER A 697 -6.22 40.15 43.51
N ALA A 698 -7.10 40.74 44.33
CA ALA A 698 -6.71 41.68 45.37
C ALA A 698 -5.71 41.08 46.38
N GLN A 699 -5.96 39.83 46.83
CA GLN A 699 -5.01 39.11 47.69
C GLN A 699 -3.65 38.88 46.98
N SER A 700 -3.65 38.56 45.68
CA SER A 700 -2.43 38.31 44.93
C SER A 700 -1.54 39.56 44.82
N GLU A 701 -2.12 40.75 44.61
CA GLU A 701 -1.36 42.01 44.62
C GLU A 701 -0.69 42.23 45.99
N LEU A 702 -1.42 42.03 47.09
CA LEU A 702 -0.86 42.17 48.44
C LEU A 702 0.22 41.12 48.75
N ASP A 703 0.00 39.87 48.35
CA ASP A 703 0.98 38.79 48.51
C ASP A 703 2.30 39.13 47.77
N SER A 704 2.23 39.79 46.60
CA SER A 704 3.41 40.27 45.85
C SER A 704 4.27 41.25 46.65
N VAL A 705 3.68 42.16 47.44
CA VAL A 705 4.41 43.08 48.34
C VAL A 705 5.20 42.29 49.39
N SER A 706 4.58 41.29 50.02
CA SER A 706 5.26 40.43 51.02
C SER A 706 6.34 39.53 50.40
N GLY A 707 6.08 39.02 49.19
CA GLY A 707 7.03 38.25 48.40
C GLY A 707 8.25 39.09 48.01
N ALA A 708 8.06 40.38 47.72
CA ALA A 708 9.14 41.30 47.39
C ALA A 708 10.06 41.55 48.59
N GLU A 709 9.54 41.76 49.80
CA GLU A 709 10.39 41.89 51.01
C GLU A 709 11.28 40.66 51.19
N GLN A 710 10.68 39.45 51.14
CA GLN A 710 11.41 38.20 51.31
C GLN A 710 12.44 37.98 50.20
N LEU A 711 12.08 38.24 48.94
CA LEU A 711 12.96 38.06 47.80
C LEU A 711 14.14 39.03 47.82
N LEU A 712 13.90 40.31 48.14
CA LEU A 712 14.96 41.31 48.25
C LEU A 712 15.92 41.01 49.41
N ALA A 713 15.39 40.62 50.58
CA ALA A 713 16.21 40.22 51.72
C ALA A 713 17.08 38.99 51.41
N LYS A 714 16.52 38.02 50.68
CA LYS A 714 17.24 36.84 50.18
C LYS A 714 18.33 37.20 49.17
N LYS A 715 18.04 38.08 48.20
CA LYS A 715 19.04 38.56 47.22
C LYS A 715 20.16 39.33 47.90
N GLN A 716 19.85 40.21 48.85
CA GLN A 716 20.85 40.93 49.64
C GLN A 716 21.75 39.97 50.43
N THR A 717 21.16 39.03 51.17
CA THR A 717 21.92 38.03 51.95
C THR A 717 22.80 37.16 51.04
N GLY A 718 22.30 36.79 49.85
CA GLY A 718 23.08 36.07 48.84
C GLY A 718 24.29 36.86 48.35
N ASN A 719 24.12 38.15 48.07
CA ASN A 719 25.21 39.03 47.65
C ASN A 719 26.28 39.22 48.76
N GLU A 720 25.87 39.33 50.02
CA GLU A 720 26.79 39.43 51.16
C GLU A 720 27.62 38.15 51.34
N GLN A 721 26.99 36.98 51.15
CA GLN A 721 27.68 35.68 51.16
C GLN A 721 28.63 35.54 49.97
N GLU A 722 28.21 35.92 48.76
CA GLU A 722 29.03 35.83 47.56
C GLU A 722 30.20 36.81 47.58
N LEU A 723 30.04 38.03 48.14
CA LEU A 723 31.14 38.97 48.38
C LEU A 723 32.24 38.33 49.26
N LYS A 724 31.83 37.65 50.34
CA LYS A 724 32.73 36.95 51.25
C LYS A 724 33.42 35.75 50.56
N ALA A 725 32.66 34.97 49.79
CA ALA A 725 33.19 33.84 49.04
C ALA A 725 34.20 34.28 47.97
N LEU A 726 33.86 35.32 47.20
CA LEU A 726 34.71 35.91 46.17
C LEU A 726 35.99 36.50 46.75
N GLY A 727 35.94 37.14 47.93
CA GLY A 727 37.14 37.55 48.67
C GLY A 727 38.07 36.37 48.97
N GLY A 728 37.53 35.27 49.49
CA GLY A 728 38.30 34.04 49.71
C GLY A 728 38.88 33.43 48.43
N ARG A 729 38.13 33.46 47.32
CA ARG A 729 38.63 33.02 46.00
C ARG A 729 39.76 33.93 45.49
N LEU A 730 39.67 35.25 45.70
CA LEU A 730 40.71 36.20 45.30
C LEU A 730 41.98 36.05 46.14
N ASP A 731 41.86 35.78 47.45
CA ASP A 731 43.00 35.44 48.31
C ASP A 731 43.69 34.13 47.86
N GLN A 732 42.91 33.13 47.44
CA GLN A 732 43.47 31.92 46.82
C GLN A 732 44.19 32.24 45.51
N THR A 733 43.60 33.04 44.62
CA THR A 733 44.25 33.51 43.39
C THR A 733 45.55 34.27 43.70
N ARG A 734 45.59 35.09 44.77
CA ARG A 734 46.83 35.75 45.22
C ARG A 734 47.90 34.73 45.62
N SER A 735 47.53 33.63 46.29
CA SER A 735 48.48 32.55 46.61
C SER A 735 49.01 31.82 45.37
N HIS A 736 48.18 31.65 44.33
CA HIS A 736 48.60 31.05 43.06
C HIS A 736 49.61 31.93 42.30
N LEU A 737 49.50 33.26 42.39
CA LEU A 737 50.43 34.22 41.76
C LEU A 737 51.87 34.14 42.30
N GLU A 738 52.07 33.57 43.50
CA GLU A 738 53.41 33.35 44.08
C GLU A 738 54.10 32.08 43.58
N ALA A 739 53.44 31.28 42.72
CA ALA A 739 54.07 30.14 42.09
C ALA A 739 55.21 30.60 41.15
N ASN A 740 56.35 29.90 41.22
CA ASN A 740 57.58 30.29 40.51
C ASN A 740 57.42 30.44 38.98
N PHE A 741 56.45 29.76 38.36
CA PHE A 741 56.19 29.85 36.92
C PHE A 741 55.39 31.10 36.49
N VAL A 742 54.77 31.84 37.42
CA VAL A 742 53.89 32.97 37.06
C VAL A 742 54.70 34.19 36.60
N ARG A 743 54.25 34.83 35.52
CA ARG A 743 54.86 36.01 34.89
C ARG A 743 54.17 37.31 35.33
N ASP A 744 54.86 38.44 35.13
CA ASP A 744 54.36 39.76 35.53
C ASP A 744 53.00 40.17 34.93
N PRO A 745 52.60 39.79 33.69
CA PRO A 745 51.28 40.11 33.17
C PRO A 745 50.14 39.59 34.04
N ALA A 746 50.21 38.33 34.51
CA ALA A 746 49.23 37.76 35.43
C ALA A 746 49.20 38.53 36.77
N LYS A 747 50.37 38.86 37.33
CA LYS A 747 50.48 39.67 38.57
C LYS A 747 49.86 41.07 38.42
N LYS A 748 49.99 41.71 37.25
CA LYS A 748 49.41 43.04 36.97
C LYS A 748 47.88 43.04 36.90
N LEU A 749 47.23 41.90 36.61
CA LEU A 749 45.77 41.77 36.59
C LEU A 749 45.14 41.68 37.99
N LEU A 750 45.93 41.39 39.04
CA LEU A 750 45.42 41.31 40.41
C LEU A 750 44.85 42.64 40.92
N ALA A 751 45.55 43.76 40.70
CA ALA A 751 45.13 45.06 41.21
C ALA A 751 43.78 45.55 40.61
N PRO A 752 43.50 45.37 39.30
CA PRO A 752 42.16 45.50 38.75
C PRO A 752 41.11 44.61 39.44
N ALA A 753 41.39 43.33 39.66
CA ALA A 753 40.45 42.41 40.33
C ALA A 753 40.16 42.82 41.80
N GLU A 754 41.17 43.27 42.54
CA GLU A 754 41.02 43.85 43.88
C GLU A 754 40.20 45.15 43.87
N ALA A 755 40.37 45.98 42.84
CA ALA A 755 39.60 47.21 42.67
C ALA A 755 38.11 46.94 42.35
N GLU A 756 37.81 45.98 41.47
CA GLU A 756 36.43 45.56 41.19
C GLU A 756 35.78 44.89 42.42
N LEU A 757 36.50 44.03 43.15
CA LEU A 757 35.98 43.47 44.41
C LEU A 757 35.66 44.56 45.44
N LYS A 758 36.50 45.60 45.53
CA LYS A 758 36.23 46.75 46.41
C LYS A 758 35.01 47.56 45.98
N LYS A 759 34.78 47.75 44.67
CA LYS A 759 33.54 48.36 44.16
C LYS A 759 32.32 47.50 44.48
N ALA A 760 32.41 46.19 44.28
CA ALA A 760 31.35 45.25 44.63
C ALA A 760 31.01 45.32 46.13
N GLY A 761 32.03 45.36 47.01
CA GLY A 761 31.81 45.58 48.45
C GLY A 761 31.14 46.92 48.76
N GLY A 762 31.47 47.98 48.01
CA GLY A 762 30.79 49.28 48.10
C GLY A 762 29.32 49.24 47.64
N ALA A 763 29.00 48.47 46.60
CA ALA A 763 27.64 48.27 46.12
C ALA A 763 26.79 47.46 47.10
N VAL A 764 27.32 46.33 47.60
CA VAL A 764 26.67 45.45 48.58
C VAL A 764 26.36 46.19 49.90
N ALA A 765 27.22 47.12 50.31
CA ALA A 765 27.06 47.92 51.52
C ALA A 765 26.37 49.29 51.31
N ALA A 766 25.88 49.58 50.10
CA ALA A 766 25.25 50.87 49.79
C ALA A 766 23.96 51.10 50.58
N LYS A 767 23.63 52.36 50.88
CA LYS A 767 22.36 52.74 51.51
C LYS A 767 21.70 53.89 50.73
N PRO A 768 20.43 53.75 50.29
CA PRO A 768 19.60 52.54 50.36
C PRO A 768 20.16 51.37 49.51
N LEU A 769 19.78 50.15 49.85
CA LEU A 769 20.34 48.92 49.25
C LEU A 769 19.89 48.74 47.80
N ASN A 770 20.77 48.17 46.96
CA ASN A 770 20.41 47.72 45.62
C ASN A 770 21.00 46.32 45.34
N PRO A 771 20.24 45.24 45.62
CA PRO A 771 20.70 43.88 45.40
C PRO A 771 21.01 43.55 43.93
N TYR A 772 20.36 44.21 42.98
CA TYR A 772 20.59 43.98 41.54
C TYR A 772 21.93 44.56 41.09
N ALA A 773 22.19 45.84 41.40
CA ALA A 773 23.48 46.47 41.11
C ALA A 773 24.64 45.81 41.88
N SER A 774 24.36 45.30 43.09
CA SER A 774 25.32 44.52 43.88
C SER A 774 25.71 43.21 43.20
N ALA A 775 24.74 42.46 42.67
CA ALA A 775 24.98 41.22 41.93
C ALA A 775 25.76 41.47 40.63
N GLU A 776 25.46 42.57 39.92
CA GLU A 776 26.22 42.97 38.72
C GLU A 776 27.69 43.30 39.06
N ALA A 777 27.93 44.10 40.10
CA ALA A 777 29.29 44.44 40.54
C ALA A 777 30.08 43.21 41.02
N LEU A 778 29.43 42.26 41.70
CA LEU A 778 30.03 40.97 42.07
C LEU A 778 30.40 40.13 40.84
N SER A 779 29.56 40.12 39.81
CA SER A 779 29.86 39.44 38.53
C SER A 779 31.08 40.07 37.85
N GLN A 780 31.17 41.40 37.78
CA GLN A 780 32.32 42.11 37.22
C GLN A 780 33.62 41.79 37.99
N ALA A 781 33.55 41.70 39.32
CA ALA A 781 34.68 41.32 40.17
C ALA A 781 35.13 39.86 39.98
N GLU A 782 34.21 38.90 39.85
CA GLU A 782 34.55 37.50 39.54
C GLU A 782 35.13 37.36 38.12
N GLN A 783 34.61 38.09 37.12
CA GLN A 783 35.19 38.13 35.77
C GLN A 783 36.65 38.65 35.79
N ALA A 784 36.90 39.72 36.55
CA ALA A 784 38.25 40.25 36.71
C ALA A 784 39.20 39.24 37.38
N ARG A 785 38.72 38.51 38.41
CA ARG A 785 39.48 37.41 39.04
C ARG A 785 39.75 36.24 38.07
N GLN A 786 38.77 35.85 37.25
CA GLN A 786 38.93 34.78 36.26
C GLN A 786 39.97 35.13 35.18
N ALA A 787 40.11 36.41 34.81
CA ALA A 787 41.18 36.86 33.93
C ALA A 787 42.58 36.63 34.53
N VAL A 788 42.74 36.80 35.85
CA VAL A 788 43.98 36.50 36.57
C VAL A 788 44.29 35.00 36.52
N GLU A 789 43.34 34.14 36.91
CA GLU A 789 43.52 32.67 36.88
C GLU A 789 43.80 32.14 35.47
N SER A 790 43.15 32.70 34.45
CA SER A 790 43.39 32.34 33.05
C SER A 790 44.82 32.67 32.61
N ALA A 791 45.37 33.80 33.06
CA ALA A 791 46.76 34.15 32.83
C ALA A 791 47.74 33.21 33.59
N ILE A 792 47.44 32.86 34.84
CA ILE A 792 48.22 31.87 35.62
C ILE A 792 48.24 30.51 34.91
N ALA A 793 47.08 30.04 34.42
CA ALA A 793 46.97 28.77 33.71
C ALA A 793 47.75 28.78 32.37
N SER A 794 47.72 29.91 31.64
CA SER A 794 48.53 30.11 30.43
C SER A 794 50.03 30.08 30.74
N ASP A 795 50.47 30.79 31.77
CA ASP A 795 51.87 30.78 32.24
C ASP A 795 52.34 29.37 32.64
N LYS A 796 51.48 28.63 33.35
CA LYS A 796 51.73 27.23 33.72
C LYS A 796 51.90 26.35 32.49
N SER A 797 50.98 26.45 31.51
CA SER A 797 51.04 25.66 30.28
C SER A 797 52.31 25.95 29.50
N ALA A 798 52.74 27.22 29.39
CA ALA A 798 53.98 27.58 28.71
C ALA A 798 55.21 27.03 29.44
N PHE A 799 55.26 27.13 30.77
CA PHE A 799 56.31 26.55 31.61
C PHE A 799 56.42 25.02 31.47
N ASP A 800 55.28 24.31 31.52
CA ASP A 800 55.23 22.85 31.41
C ASP A 800 55.64 22.37 29.99
N SER A 801 55.23 23.08 28.93
CA SER A 801 55.67 22.84 27.54
C SER A 801 57.18 23.04 27.37
N ALA A 802 57.72 24.15 27.88
CA ALA A 802 59.14 24.46 27.80
C ALA A 802 60.02 23.44 28.56
N ASN A 803 59.61 23.00 29.76
CA ASN A 803 60.27 21.89 30.46
C ASN A 803 60.24 20.60 29.62
N SER A 804 59.07 20.24 29.09
CA SER A 804 58.90 19.05 28.25
C SER A 804 59.75 19.09 26.97
N ALA A 805 59.99 20.28 26.40
CA ALA A 805 60.91 20.47 25.29
C ALA A 805 62.38 20.32 25.72
N ILE A 806 62.77 20.88 26.88
CA ILE A 806 64.12 20.78 27.47
C ILE A 806 64.49 19.32 27.78
N ASP A 807 63.57 18.52 28.31
CA ASP A 807 63.81 17.10 28.60
C ASP A 807 63.92 16.24 27.34
N ARG A 808 63.08 16.51 26.33
CA ARG A 808 63.21 15.92 24.98
C ARG A 808 64.55 16.28 24.35
N ALA A 809 65.00 17.53 24.48
CA ALA A 809 66.30 18.00 23.99
C ALA A 809 67.47 17.32 24.69
N GLY A 810 67.43 17.19 26.02
CA GLY A 810 68.43 16.44 26.79
C GLY A 810 68.53 14.99 26.33
N SER A 811 67.39 14.34 26.12
CA SER A 811 67.30 12.95 25.63
C SER A 811 67.84 12.79 24.20
N ALA A 812 67.52 13.73 23.30
CA ALA A 812 68.01 13.75 21.93
C ALA A 812 69.55 13.90 21.87
N ILE A 813 70.10 14.81 22.69
CA ILE A 813 71.56 15.04 22.83
C ILE A 813 72.27 13.80 23.40
N ALA A 814 71.73 13.18 24.45
CA ALA A 814 72.28 11.96 25.03
C ALA A 814 72.31 10.82 24.00
N SER A 815 71.23 10.66 23.23
CA SER A 815 71.17 9.68 22.15
C SER A 815 72.14 10.02 21.00
N ALA A 816 72.32 11.29 20.63
CA ALA A 816 73.29 11.72 19.63
C ALA A 816 74.75 11.45 20.06
N ARG A 817 75.09 11.67 21.34
CA ARG A 817 76.38 11.27 21.93
C ARG A 817 76.62 9.76 21.81
N SER A 818 75.59 8.95 22.06
CA SER A 818 75.68 7.49 21.94
C SER A 818 75.92 7.03 20.50
N GLU A 819 75.24 7.63 19.52
CA GLU A 819 75.46 7.33 18.08
C GLU A 819 76.86 7.73 17.61
N ILE A 820 77.37 8.90 18.03
CA ILE A 820 78.74 9.34 17.70
C ILE A 820 79.78 8.39 18.29
N SER A 821 79.59 7.96 19.54
CA SER A 821 80.46 6.98 20.21
C SER A 821 80.41 5.60 19.54
N SER A 822 79.21 5.14 19.15
CA SER A 822 79.05 3.90 18.38
C SER A 822 79.73 3.98 17.02
N ALA A 823 79.58 5.11 16.32
CA ALA A 823 80.24 5.39 15.06
C ALA A 823 81.77 5.37 15.18
N GLU A 824 82.35 6.03 16.20
CA GLU A 824 83.80 6.04 16.47
C GLU A 824 84.36 4.63 16.73
N GLY A 825 83.55 3.74 17.32
CA GLY A 825 83.90 2.33 17.50
C GLY A 825 83.82 1.44 16.25
N GLN A 826 83.29 1.93 15.12
CA GLN A 826 83.12 1.08 13.93
C GLN A 826 84.42 0.93 13.14
N SER A 827 84.82 -0.33 12.98
CA SER A 827 85.92 -0.74 12.10
C SER A 827 85.55 -2.01 11.35
N TRP A 828 86.12 -2.16 10.15
CA TRP A 828 85.95 -3.34 9.32
C TRP A 828 87.31 -3.80 8.84
N SER A 829 87.54 -5.11 8.86
CA SER A 829 88.72 -5.71 8.25
C SER A 829 88.37 -7.01 7.54
N TRP A 830 89.00 -7.24 6.41
CA TRP A 830 88.79 -8.43 5.58
C TRP A 830 90.09 -8.74 4.83
N SER A 831 90.40 -10.01 4.62
CA SER A 831 91.63 -10.44 3.96
C SER A 831 91.38 -11.64 3.07
N ASN A 832 92.12 -11.69 1.97
CA ASN A 832 92.21 -12.83 1.07
C ASN A 832 93.70 -13.09 0.72
N PRO A 833 94.04 -14.09 -0.10
CA PRO A 833 95.43 -14.35 -0.48
C PRO A 833 96.16 -13.18 -1.17
N GLN A 834 95.41 -12.20 -1.69
CA GLN A 834 95.95 -11.03 -2.40
C GLN A 834 96.20 -9.81 -1.48
N GLY A 835 95.75 -9.85 -0.22
CA GLY A 835 96.00 -8.78 0.76
C GLY A 835 94.93 -8.62 1.84
N ARG A 836 95.02 -7.51 2.59
CA ARG A 836 94.04 -7.12 3.62
C ARG A 836 93.49 -5.72 3.34
N ALA A 837 92.16 -5.60 3.38
CA ALA A 837 91.45 -4.33 3.50
C ALA A 837 91.15 -4.07 4.98
N SER A 838 91.37 -2.84 5.44
CA SER A 838 90.99 -2.41 6.79
C SER A 838 90.74 -0.91 6.82
N GLU A 839 89.65 -0.53 7.45
CA GLU A 839 89.24 0.87 7.60
C GLU A 839 88.46 1.02 8.92
N SER A 840 88.53 2.19 9.52
CA SER A 840 87.77 2.55 10.72
C SER A 840 87.25 3.98 10.60
N VAL A 841 86.14 4.26 11.25
CA VAL A 841 85.69 5.65 11.41
C VAL A 841 86.70 6.37 12.30
N THR A 842 87.25 7.48 11.80
CA THR A 842 88.20 8.29 12.56
C THR A 842 87.52 9.49 13.20
N ARG A 843 88.12 10.04 14.26
CA ARG A 843 87.62 11.25 14.92
C ARG A 843 87.55 12.47 13.98
N SER A 844 88.37 12.52 12.93
CA SER A 844 88.29 13.52 11.87
C SER A 844 87.07 13.33 10.97
N ASP A 845 86.71 12.09 10.62
CA ASP A 845 85.45 11.80 9.89
C ASP A 845 84.21 12.27 10.70
N LEU A 846 84.29 12.22 12.03
CA LEU A 846 83.21 12.63 12.97
C LEU A 846 83.19 14.12 13.34
N SER A 847 84.12 14.94 12.82
CA SER A 847 84.27 16.35 13.19
C SER A 847 82.98 17.18 13.07
N SER A 848 82.21 16.99 11.99
CA SER A 848 80.92 17.65 11.78
C SER A 848 79.83 17.23 12.79
N ALA A 849 79.89 15.96 13.23
CA ALA A 849 78.96 15.42 14.22
C ALA A 849 79.22 16.02 15.61
N TYR A 850 80.48 16.10 16.05
CA TYR A 850 80.83 16.78 17.30
C TYR A 850 80.50 18.29 17.26
N SER A 851 80.69 18.96 16.13
CA SER A 851 80.31 20.37 15.97
C SER A 851 78.81 20.59 16.15
N SER A 852 77.98 19.76 15.51
CA SER A 852 76.52 19.82 15.62
C SER A 852 76.04 19.47 17.04
N LEU A 853 76.68 18.49 17.68
CA LEU A 853 76.43 18.12 19.07
C LEU A 853 76.74 19.29 20.03
N SER A 854 77.90 19.94 19.90
CA SER A 854 78.26 21.09 20.73
C SER A 854 77.27 22.25 20.56
N ALA A 855 76.83 22.53 19.33
CA ALA A 855 75.81 23.54 19.06
C ALA A 855 74.42 23.17 19.63
N ALA A 856 74.10 21.87 19.75
CA ALA A 856 72.89 21.38 20.43
C ALA A 856 72.98 21.61 21.95
N GLU A 857 74.12 21.29 22.55
CA GLU A 857 74.36 21.48 23.99
C GLU A 857 74.31 22.96 24.40
N GLN A 858 74.88 23.85 23.58
CA GLN A 858 74.76 25.31 23.77
C GLN A 858 73.29 25.79 23.69
N ALA A 859 72.50 25.26 22.75
CA ALA A 859 71.08 25.61 22.63
C ALA A 859 70.25 25.08 23.82
N LEU A 860 70.54 23.88 24.33
CA LEU A 860 69.92 23.37 25.55
C LEU A 860 70.29 24.20 26.79
N GLN A 861 71.54 24.67 26.88
CA GLN A 861 71.95 25.57 27.96
C GLN A 861 71.25 26.93 27.85
N ALA A 862 71.09 27.48 26.64
CA ALA A 862 70.33 28.69 26.39
C ALA A 862 68.85 28.52 26.78
N ALA A 863 68.22 27.40 26.41
CA ALA A 863 66.85 27.06 26.80
C ALA A 863 66.66 27.06 28.33
N ARG A 864 67.58 26.39 29.05
CA ARG A 864 67.59 26.38 30.52
C ARG A 864 67.81 27.78 31.13
N GLY A 865 68.60 28.62 30.47
CA GLY A 865 68.74 30.03 30.84
C GLY A 865 67.42 30.80 30.71
N GLN A 866 66.68 30.59 29.62
CA GLN A 866 65.39 31.25 29.38
C GLN A 866 64.26 30.79 30.33
N MET A 867 64.35 29.58 30.90
CA MET A 867 63.46 29.18 32.01
C MET A 867 63.63 30.07 33.24
N GLY A 868 64.87 30.46 33.56
CA GLY A 868 65.19 31.32 34.70
C GLY A 868 64.69 32.77 34.54
N SER A 869 64.64 33.27 33.31
CA SER A 869 64.04 34.58 32.95
C SER A 869 62.53 34.51 32.69
N LYS A 870 61.90 33.34 32.87
CA LYS A 870 60.48 33.06 32.58
C LYS A 870 60.05 33.30 31.12
N ALA A 871 61.00 33.26 30.18
CA ALA A 871 60.75 33.41 28.75
C ALA A 871 60.43 32.04 28.12
N TYR A 872 59.34 31.40 28.55
CA TYR A 872 59.06 29.99 28.27
C TYR A 872 58.97 29.64 26.78
N GLU A 873 58.35 30.50 25.97
CA GLU A 873 58.24 30.31 24.53
C GLU A 873 59.62 30.38 23.84
N GLN A 874 60.55 31.18 24.39
CA GLN A 874 61.95 31.22 23.94
C GLN A 874 62.72 29.99 24.44
N ALA A 875 62.46 29.51 25.66
CA ALA A 875 63.05 28.31 26.22
C ALA A 875 62.67 27.06 25.39
N GLU A 876 61.39 26.93 25.06
CA GLU A 876 60.86 25.89 24.17
C GLU A 876 61.53 25.95 22.79
N SER A 877 61.52 27.11 22.13
CA SER A 877 62.14 27.28 20.80
C SER A 877 63.65 26.95 20.80
N GLN A 878 64.40 27.31 21.85
CA GLN A 878 65.81 26.95 21.99
C GLN A 878 66.01 25.45 22.25
N ALA A 879 65.10 24.80 22.97
CA ALA A 879 65.13 23.36 23.18
C ALA A 879 64.81 22.59 21.89
N GLU A 880 63.85 23.05 21.08
CA GLU A 880 63.59 22.48 19.75
C GLU A 880 64.78 22.67 18.79
N SER A 881 65.44 23.84 18.84
CA SER A 881 66.72 24.08 18.15
C SER A 881 67.79 23.07 18.58
N ALA A 882 67.86 22.73 19.87
CA ALA A 882 68.77 21.72 20.39
C ALA A 882 68.42 20.30 19.89
N ILE A 883 67.14 19.92 19.83
CA ILE A 883 66.68 18.64 19.24
C ILE A 883 67.11 18.53 17.78
N SER A 884 66.86 19.58 16.98
CA SER A 884 67.22 19.61 15.55
C SER A 884 68.72 19.46 15.31
N LYS A 885 69.54 20.15 16.10
CA LYS A 885 71.02 20.04 16.05
C LYS A 885 71.52 18.67 16.51
N ALA A 886 70.89 18.06 17.53
CA ALA A 886 71.22 16.69 17.95
C ALA A 886 70.89 15.65 16.87
N SER A 887 69.76 15.79 16.17
CA SER A 887 69.43 14.96 15.01
C SER A 887 70.44 15.16 13.86
N SER A 888 70.86 16.40 13.61
CA SER A 888 71.92 16.71 12.63
C SER A 888 73.25 16.03 12.99
N ALA A 889 73.60 16.00 14.28
CA ALA A 889 74.79 15.32 14.77
C ALA A 889 74.74 13.80 14.53
N LYS A 890 73.59 13.15 14.75
CA LYS A 890 73.37 11.74 14.39
C LYS A 890 73.54 11.49 12.89
N SER A 891 72.92 12.32 12.05
CA SER A 891 72.98 12.18 10.59
C SER A 891 74.42 12.34 10.07
N ALA A 892 75.20 13.26 10.66
CA ALA A 892 76.62 13.41 10.36
C ALA A 892 77.44 12.18 10.79
N ALA A 893 77.16 11.59 11.96
CA ALA A 893 77.81 10.36 12.42
C ALA A 893 77.52 9.16 11.48
N GLY A 894 76.25 8.96 11.09
CA GLY A 894 75.87 7.94 10.12
C GLY A 894 76.49 8.15 8.73
N SER A 895 76.69 9.41 8.33
CA SER A 895 77.39 9.77 7.08
C SER A 895 78.88 9.46 7.15
N ALA A 896 79.53 9.68 8.29
CA ALA A 896 80.92 9.30 8.54
C ALA A 896 81.11 7.78 8.50
N VAL A 897 80.24 7.02 9.17
CA VAL A 897 80.18 5.53 9.10
C VAL A 897 80.05 5.07 7.65
N SER A 898 79.08 5.61 6.90
CA SER A 898 78.83 5.23 5.51
C SER A 898 80.01 5.55 4.59
N SER A 899 80.69 6.67 4.83
CA SER A 899 81.87 7.10 4.07
C SER A 899 83.06 6.17 4.33
N ALA A 900 83.37 5.88 5.60
CA ALA A 900 84.41 4.93 5.96
C ALA A 900 84.08 3.52 5.44
N ARG A 901 82.82 3.09 5.51
CA ARG A 901 82.38 1.80 4.97
C ARG A 901 82.56 1.72 3.44
N SER A 902 82.28 2.81 2.72
CA SER A 902 82.52 2.89 1.28
C SER A 902 84.02 2.81 0.92
N ARG A 903 84.90 3.45 1.70
CA ARG A 903 86.37 3.28 1.57
C ARG A 903 86.77 1.81 1.77
N PHE A 904 86.25 1.15 2.81
CA PHE A 904 86.47 -0.28 3.07
C PHE A 904 86.01 -1.20 1.93
N ASP A 905 84.76 -1.10 1.51
CA ASP A 905 84.20 -1.98 0.48
C ASP A 905 84.86 -1.75 -0.89
N SER A 906 85.38 -0.55 -1.15
CA SER A 906 86.24 -0.25 -2.32
C SER A 906 87.60 -0.96 -2.25
N GLN A 907 88.26 -0.94 -1.09
CA GLN A 907 89.51 -1.71 -0.87
C GLN A 907 89.26 -3.22 -1.04
N LYS A 908 88.20 -3.73 -0.40
CA LYS A 908 87.79 -5.14 -0.48
C LYS A 908 87.50 -5.56 -1.93
N SER A 909 86.70 -4.79 -2.65
CA SER A 909 86.31 -5.10 -4.04
C SER A 909 87.51 -5.12 -4.98
N ARG A 910 88.51 -4.26 -4.76
CA ARG A 910 89.79 -4.29 -5.50
C ARG A 910 90.57 -5.59 -5.27
N LEU A 911 90.62 -6.09 -4.03
CA LEU A 911 91.30 -7.33 -3.65
C LEU A 911 90.53 -8.60 -4.11
N GLU A 912 89.19 -8.57 -4.05
CA GLU A 912 88.37 -9.66 -4.61
C GLU A 912 88.53 -9.78 -6.13
N ARG A 913 88.64 -8.66 -6.86
CA ARG A 913 88.86 -8.69 -8.31
C ARG A 913 90.16 -9.39 -8.68
N LEU A 914 91.26 -9.07 -7.97
CA LEU A 914 92.56 -9.75 -8.15
C LEU A 914 92.47 -11.25 -7.90
N GLN A 915 91.69 -11.68 -6.90
CA GLN A 915 91.47 -13.11 -6.63
C GLN A 915 90.64 -13.79 -7.74
N ARG A 916 89.58 -13.14 -8.25
CA ARG A 916 88.76 -13.71 -9.33
C ARG A 916 89.53 -13.80 -10.66
N GLU A 917 90.42 -12.85 -10.95
CA GLU A 917 91.32 -12.91 -12.11
C GLU A 917 92.28 -14.12 -12.00
N GLU A 918 92.77 -14.43 -10.79
CA GLU A 918 93.59 -15.62 -10.50
C GLU A 918 92.78 -16.93 -10.63
N GLU A 919 91.57 -16.98 -10.07
CA GLU A 919 90.69 -18.16 -10.12
C GLU A 919 90.14 -18.45 -11.53
N GLU A 920 89.82 -17.43 -12.33
CA GLU A 920 89.44 -17.61 -13.74
C GLU A 920 90.59 -18.15 -14.58
N ARG A 921 91.84 -17.78 -14.27
CA ARG A 921 93.02 -18.34 -14.95
C ARG A 921 93.09 -19.86 -14.77
N ILE A 922 92.87 -20.34 -13.54
CA ILE A 922 92.83 -21.77 -13.20
C ILE A 922 91.64 -22.47 -13.88
N ARG A 923 90.44 -21.86 -13.82
CA ARG A 923 89.21 -22.47 -14.36
C ARG A 923 89.24 -22.67 -15.88
N ARG A 924 89.81 -21.71 -16.63
CA ARG A 924 89.95 -21.82 -18.09
C ARG A 924 90.89 -22.97 -18.51
N GLU A 925 91.79 -23.39 -17.63
CA GLU A 925 92.70 -24.50 -17.86
C GLU A 925 92.00 -25.86 -17.63
N GLU A 926 91.16 -25.98 -16.60
CA GLU A 926 90.35 -27.17 -16.34
C GLU A 926 89.24 -27.42 -17.39
N GLU A 927 88.59 -26.36 -17.87
CA GLU A 927 87.51 -26.49 -18.85
C GLU A 927 88.00 -27.01 -20.22
N ARG A 928 89.27 -26.76 -20.60
CA ARG A 928 89.90 -27.39 -21.78
C ARG A 928 89.98 -28.92 -21.64
N ARG A 929 90.37 -29.45 -20.46
CA ARG A 929 90.40 -30.91 -20.21
C ARG A 929 89.01 -31.53 -20.27
N ARG A 930 87.97 -30.84 -19.76
CA ARG A 930 86.57 -31.31 -19.75
C ARG A 930 85.84 -31.15 -21.11
N ALA A 931 86.43 -30.47 -22.09
CA ALA A 931 85.91 -30.38 -23.46
C ALA A 931 86.35 -31.57 -24.32
N GLU A 932 87.55 -32.12 -24.10
CA GLU A 932 88.12 -33.18 -24.93
C GLU A 932 87.49 -34.56 -24.69
N GLN A 933 87.06 -34.85 -23.45
CA GLN A 933 86.34 -36.10 -23.12
C GLN A 933 84.94 -36.16 -23.75
N ARG A 934 84.16 -35.07 -23.64
CA ARG A 934 82.78 -35.01 -24.18
C ARG A 934 82.72 -35.24 -25.70
N ARG A 935 83.78 -34.88 -26.42
CA ARG A 935 83.88 -35.02 -27.87
C ARG A 935 83.92 -36.49 -28.35
N ARG A 936 84.40 -37.44 -27.54
CA ARG A 936 84.39 -38.88 -27.88
C ARG A 936 83.07 -39.58 -27.56
N GLU A 937 82.28 -39.03 -26.64
CA GLU A 937 81.02 -39.65 -26.18
C GLU A 937 79.82 -39.19 -27.02
N GLU A 938 79.83 -37.96 -27.55
CA GLU A 938 78.84 -37.49 -28.52
C GLU A 938 78.94 -38.17 -29.90
N GLU A 939 80.12 -38.65 -30.31
CA GLU A 939 80.31 -39.30 -31.63
C GLU A 939 79.60 -40.65 -31.75
N ARG A 940 79.44 -41.42 -30.65
CA ARG A 940 78.64 -42.66 -30.67
C ARG A 940 77.15 -42.37 -30.77
N ARG A 941 76.64 -41.33 -30.08
CA ARG A 941 75.20 -41.05 -30.00
C ARG A 941 74.63 -40.39 -31.26
N ARG A 942 75.45 -39.65 -32.01
CA ARG A 942 75.03 -39.02 -33.29
C ARG A 942 74.98 -39.99 -34.48
N ALA A 943 75.60 -41.17 -34.39
CA ALA A 943 75.54 -42.18 -35.45
C ALA A 943 74.19 -42.92 -35.54
N GLU A 944 73.45 -42.99 -34.44
CA GLU A 944 72.20 -43.78 -34.34
C GLU A 944 70.95 -42.98 -34.78
N GLU A 945 70.88 -41.69 -34.42
CA GLU A 945 69.82 -40.78 -34.90
C GLU A 945 69.95 -40.45 -36.40
N ALA A 946 71.18 -40.52 -36.96
CA ALA A 946 71.43 -40.24 -38.38
C ALA A 946 70.77 -41.26 -39.34
N ARG A 947 70.57 -42.52 -38.92
CA ARG A 947 69.91 -43.54 -39.76
C ARG A 947 68.40 -43.31 -39.92
N ARG A 948 67.72 -42.75 -38.91
CA ARG A 948 66.25 -42.53 -38.91
C ARG A 948 65.80 -41.15 -39.43
N ALA A 949 66.74 -40.22 -39.63
CA ALA A 949 66.49 -38.89 -40.17
C ALA A 949 66.74 -38.77 -41.69
N ALA A 950 67.51 -39.68 -42.29
CA ALA A 950 67.78 -39.72 -43.73
C ALA A 950 66.55 -40.12 -44.58
N GLU A 951 65.57 -40.81 -43.97
CA GLU A 951 64.37 -41.30 -44.63
C GLU A 951 63.32 -40.18 -44.81
N ARG A 952 63.03 -39.42 -43.75
CA ARG A 952 62.03 -38.33 -43.78
C ARG A 952 62.47 -37.08 -44.56
N ARG A 953 63.77 -36.81 -44.68
CA ARG A 953 64.27 -35.63 -45.43
C ARG A 953 64.25 -35.78 -46.95
N ARG A 954 64.14 -37.01 -47.49
CA ARG A 954 63.90 -37.22 -48.94
C ARG A 954 62.50 -36.79 -49.40
N GLU A 955 61.53 -36.75 -48.49
CA GLU A 955 60.13 -36.44 -48.81
C GLU A 955 59.85 -34.93 -48.80
N GLU A 956 60.43 -34.19 -47.86
CA GLU A 956 60.26 -32.73 -47.77
C GLU A 956 61.12 -31.93 -48.77
N GLN A 957 62.27 -32.45 -49.21
CA GLN A 957 63.07 -31.80 -50.26
C GLN A 957 62.29 -31.62 -51.58
N ARG A 958 61.35 -32.52 -51.90
CA ARG A 958 60.44 -32.36 -53.05
C ARG A 958 59.39 -31.26 -52.91
N ARG A 959 59.04 -30.85 -51.68
CA ARG A 959 57.98 -29.85 -51.42
C ARG A 959 58.54 -28.46 -51.09
N ALA A 960 59.79 -28.38 -50.65
CA ALA A 960 60.48 -27.11 -50.36
C ALA A 960 61.11 -26.45 -51.61
N GLU A 961 61.56 -27.22 -52.61
CA GLU A 961 62.18 -26.68 -53.83
C GLU A 961 61.24 -25.80 -54.67
N GLN A 962 59.92 -26.02 -54.62
CA GLN A 962 58.96 -25.15 -55.32
C GLN A 962 58.70 -23.82 -54.58
N ARG A 963 58.81 -23.78 -53.25
CA ARG A 963 58.33 -22.62 -52.45
C ARG A 963 59.40 -21.58 -52.13
N ARG A 964 60.68 -21.89 -52.32
CA ARG A 964 61.77 -20.89 -52.27
C ARG A 964 62.03 -20.18 -53.62
N ALA A 965 61.19 -20.43 -54.63
CA ALA A 965 61.21 -19.73 -55.91
C ALA A 965 60.24 -18.52 -55.97
N GLU A 966 59.31 -18.39 -55.01
CA GLU A 966 58.28 -17.33 -55.00
C GLU A 966 58.49 -16.28 -53.90
N GLU A 967 59.72 -15.79 -53.76
CA GLU A 967 59.97 -14.40 -53.33
C GLU A 967 59.59 -13.40 -54.46
N ARG A 968 58.45 -13.65 -55.12
CA ARG A 968 57.92 -12.89 -56.26
C ARG A 968 56.40 -13.02 -56.35
N ARG A 969 55.67 -12.27 -55.51
CA ARG A 969 54.48 -11.44 -55.85
C ARG A 969 53.59 -11.21 -54.62
N ARG A 970 53.46 -9.92 -54.24
CA ARG A 970 52.23 -9.33 -53.64
C ARG A 970 51.83 -9.91 -52.26
N SER A 971 50.89 -9.35 -51.50
CA SER A 971 50.53 -7.94 -51.22
C SER A 971 49.61 -7.92 -49.99
N SER A 972 49.41 -6.73 -49.39
CA SER A 972 48.15 -6.28 -48.76
C SER A 972 47.43 -7.11 -47.67
N SER A 973 47.18 -6.42 -46.55
CA SER A 973 45.93 -6.39 -45.76
C SER A 973 45.42 -7.64 -45.00
N GLY A 974 45.07 -7.43 -43.72
CA GLY A 974 43.70 -7.73 -43.28
C GLY A 974 43.45 -8.55 -42.01
N SER A 975 43.30 -7.84 -40.87
CA SER A 975 42.16 -7.98 -39.93
C SER A 975 41.98 -9.19 -38.98
N ARG A 976 41.75 -8.86 -37.68
CA ARG A 976 41.01 -9.59 -36.61
C ARG A 976 41.52 -10.98 -36.14
N GLY A 977 41.43 -11.35 -34.85
CA GLY A 977 41.02 -10.61 -33.64
C GLY A 977 40.87 -11.50 -32.38
N GLY A 978 40.77 -10.90 -31.18
CA GLY A 978 40.54 -11.55 -29.87
C GLY A 978 41.77 -12.31 -29.28
N SER A 979 41.93 -12.58 -27.98
CA SER A 979 41.34 -12.11 -26.70
C SER A 979 42.20 -12.71 -25.56
N SER A 980 42.33 -12.25 -24.30
CA SER A 980 41.83 -11.09 -23.50
C SER A 980 42.96 -10.69 -22.49
N GLY A 981 42.97 -9.56 -21.77
CA GLY A 981 42.20 -9.22 -20.55
C GLY A 981 42.94 -9.64 -19.26
N GLY A 982 43.16 -8.80 -18.23
CA GLY A 982 42.90 -7.36 -18.06
C GLY A 982 43.16 -6.89 -16.62
N GLY A 983 43.47 -5.60 -16.40
CA GLY A 983 43.64 -5.02 -15.06
C GLY A 983 44.18 -3.58 -15.08
N ARG A 984 43.32 -2.59 -14.80
CA ARG A 984 43.63 -1.14 -14.69
C ARG A 984 43.18 -0.61 -13.33
N HIS A 985 43.75 0.51 -12.87
CA HIS A 985 43.11 1.76 -12.38
C HIS A 985 44.29 2.72 -12.04
N SER A 986 44.44 3.96 -12.51
CA SER A 986 43.61 5.20 -12.54
C SER A 986 43.42 5.85 -11.16
N GLY A 987 43.55 7.16 -10.96
CA GLY A 987 43.61 8.24 -11.98
C GLY A 987 44.16 9.59 -11.49
N SER A 988 43.58 10.69 -11.99
CA SER A 988 44.18 12.05 -12.02
C SER A 988 43.13 13.15 -11.74
N ARG A 989 43.54 14.23 -11.05
CA ARG A 989 43.07 15.64 -11.06
C ARG A 989 44.02 16.44 -10.13
N GLY A 990 44.31 17.74 -10.31
CA GLY A 990 43.38 18.88 -10.44
C GLY A 990 42.87 19.22 -9.02
N GLY A 991 43.07 20.39 -8.43
CA GLY A 991 43.04 21.74 -8.98
C GLY A 991 41.93 22.48 -8.20
N GLY A 992 42.27 23.55 -7.47
CA GLY A 992 41.48 23.96 -6.29
C GLY A 992 40.25 24.84 -6.53
N TRP A 993 39.42 24.90 -5.50
CA TRP A 993 38.82 26.12 -4.89
C TRP A 993 38.81 25.90 -3.37
#